data_AF-A0A356KMC8-F1
#
_entry.id   AF-A0A356KMC8-F1
#
_cell.length_a   1.000
_cell.length_b   1.000
_cell.length_c   1.000
_cell.angle_alpha   90.00
_cell.angle_beta   90.00
_cell.angle_gamma   90.00
#
_symmetry.space_group_name_H-M   'P 1'
#
loop_
_entity.id
_entity.type
_entity.pdbx_description
1 polymer ?
#
loop_
_entity_poly.entity_id
_entity_poly.type
_entity_poly.pdbx_seq_one_letter_code
_entity_poly.pdbx_strand_id
1 'polypeptide(L)'
;MILAACLLLAAPSLQLVSAWVVSAVLLLALAWCLRGVRSGRLRPPCGQALFLALLGLSVLQARAWLSIEGGVIEGGGQAGLDLGLRVLAGLLGAGAALAALTGLKGIVDEGEEFSAGGAHALLALLLGPLGLGLAAFGGAVQSEGPSAPTAPTPAAGLPALRGGKPVWRGLRLEQGNLSLKLPGAPWTRSETLASPALHGLGVVGHHEPEGRAQLTLRRRDPEVTLQVSADLLTSYSPYPTLRELVTDALIKASSSLQLRKVQAHYVSEIKGLQLMGTGTLPGVRGRVYFEAWVGMLFGWRYAVWAWGPPSSANDVRQSMYELLPSLRPLDRSKAFTTRPYTPTEPFQSAFGYRVPQLRAEDFWRRKSEETLAQENSAAEVGFNAEGSSLTVFPLSLLGHEVHLEELVAAFLAQVGQSYPSEEVRKVAALEREELRGVLLRWERRDEDDWDWHYYALVARGGGKAWLVLGVWPMRADVERIKRAVAAVQLDASAAAPTRLQLSRFQRAVHASYFNRLAGARWEREDTEGALRLYAQARELVPNVEQVIYELRCLQRLERYEEALEHIGSLVPELQADQHIGSWRAFLLKRLDRTQEAAEAYEAIFKAGYRDDRDLDDYARALWELGRKEEAQQAIARYAAEPEGGALRMLPIDLHLGSGDHEAAGAYLAKLRAKTPGFDPQLVRAQVRVHLVAKEHRKVIEVCQTLIDREVDEADVWWVKGLAEFELRWYRKAKASLEHAKRRSKEPLPGIDDLLQTLRAQVGEG
;
A
#
# COMPACT_ATOMS: atom_id res chain seq x y z
N MET A 1 18.99 6.59 46.30
CA MET A 1 19.61 6.13 45.03
C MET A 1 19.36 7.13 43.90
N ILE A 2 18.11 7.31 43.43
CA ILE A 2 17.79 8.30 42.37
C ILE A 2 18.13 9.73 42.80
N LEU A 3 17.82 10.12 44.04
CA LEU A 3 18.17 11.44 44.60
C LEU A 3 19.70 11.70 44.66
N ALA A 4 20.49 10.64 44.89
CA ALA A 4 21.95 10.74 44.93
C ALA A 4 22.55 10.88 43.52
N ALA A 5 21.94 10.23 42.52
CA ALA A 5 22.28 10.42 41.10
C ALA A 5 21.92 11.84 40.61
N CYS A 6 20.82 12.43 41.07
CA CYS A 6 20.46 13.82 40.73
C CYS A 6 21.41 14.86 41.35
N LEU A 7 21.92 14.63 42.56
CA LEU A 7 22.89 15.52 43.22
C LEU A 7 24.28 15.49 42.55
N LEU A 8 24.66 14.36 41.95
CA LEU A 8 25.91 14.22 41.19
C LEU A 8 25.89 14.97 39.84
N LEU A 9 24.71 15.28 39.29
CA LEU A 9 24.52 16.03 38.05
C LEU A 9 24.71 17.56 38.21
N ALA A 10 24.75 18.08 39.44
CA ALA A 10 24.87 19.52 39.72
C ALA A 10 26.31 20.02 39.89
N ALA A 11 27.32 19.14 39.83
CA ALA A 11 28.74 19.50 40.00
C ALA A 11 29.47 19.53 38.63
N PRO A 12 29.96 20.70 38.16
CA PRO A 12 30.47 20.86 36.80
C PRO A 12 31.86 20.22 36.54
N SER A 13 32.53 19.63 37.53
CA SER A 13 33.96 19.26 37.45
C SER A 13 34.28 17.77 37.29
N LEU A 14 33.31 16.88 37.02
CA LEU A 14 33.55 15.43 36.83
C LEU A 14 32.82 14.91 35.59
N GLN A 15 33.36 15.13 34.39
CA GLN A 15 32.65 14.86 33.13
C GLN A 15 32.80 13.45 32.54
N LEU A 16 33.76 12.62 33.00
CA LEU A 16 33.96 11.26 32.43
C LEU A 16 33.55 10.12 33.39
N VAL A 17 33.78 10.27 34.69
CA VAL A 17 33.41 9.24 35.70
C VAL A 17 31.89 9.25 35.97
N SER A 18 31.20 10.36 35.73
CA SER A 18 29.76 10.51 35.99
C SER A 18 28.86 9.81 34.97
N ALA A 19 29.24 9.75 33.69
CA ALA A 19 28.41 9.17 32.62
C ALA A 19 28.24 7.64 32.74
N TRP A 20 29.30 6.94 33.12
CA TRP A 20 29.26 5.48 33.35
C TRP A 20 28.42 5.11 34.57
N VAL A 21 28.53 5.90 35.65
CA VAL A 21 27.73 5.72 36.86
C VAL A 21 26.25 5.97 36.57
N VAL A 22 25.93 7.01 35.79
CA VAL A 22 24.55 7.33 35.39
C VAL A 22 23.96 6.24 34.48
N SER A 23 24.73 5.74 33.51
CA SER A 23 24.29 4.65 32.63
C SER A 23 24.04 3.35 33.40
N ALA A 24 24.90 3.02 34.35
CA ALA A 24 24.72 1.86 35.23
C ALA A 24 23.47 1.99 36.11
N VAL A 25 23.21 3.18 36.67
CA VAL A 25 22.02 3.45 37.49
C VAL A 25 20.74 3.36 36.67
N LEU A 26 20.74 3.87 35.43
CA LEU A 26 19.58 3.78 34.53
C LEU A 26 19.27 2.33 34.11
N LEU A 27 20.30 1.54 33.80
CA LEU A 27 20.15 0.12 33.48
C LEU A 27 19.63 -0.69 34.67
N LEU A 28 20.11 -0.39 35.88
CA LEU A 28 19.60 -1.01 37.12
C LEU A 28 18.14 -0.61 37.40
N ALA A 29 17.76 0.63 37.10
CA ALA A 29 16.37 1.10 37.24
C ALA A 29 15.43 0.42 36.21
N LEU A 30 15.88 0.25 34.96
CA LEU A 30 15.16 -0.49 33.91
C LEU A 30 14.97 -1.97 34.30
N ALA A 31 16.02 -2.60 34.82
CA ALA A 31 15.97 -3.99 35.29
C ALA A 31 15.02 -4.16 36.48
N TRP A 32 14.99 -3.20 37.42
CA TRP A 32 14.07 -3.20 38.56
C TRP A 32 12.61 -3.05 38.12
N CYS A 33 12.32 -2.18 37.14
CA CYS A 33 10.97 -2.00 36.59
C CYS A 33 10.46 -3.27 35.91
N LEU A 34 11.29 -3.91 35.08
CA LEU A 34 10.95 -5.17 34.42
C LEU A 34 10.70 -6.30 35.44
N ARG A 35 11.45 -6.33 36.55
CA ARG A 35 11.22 -7.28 37.66
C ARG A 35 9.92 -6.99 38.39
N GLY A 36 9.62 -5.72 38.67
CA GLY A 36 8.40 -5.31 39.39
C GLY A 36 7.12 -5.60 38.61
N VAL A 37 7.13 -5.49 37.28
CA VAL A 37 6.00 -5.89 36.41
C VAL A 37 5.84 -7.41 36.41
N ARG A 38 6.94 -8.17 36.29
CA ARG A 38 6.90 -9.65 36.31
C ARG A 38 6.50 -10.21 37.67
N SER A 39 6.79 -9.52 38.77
CA SER A 39 6.43 -9.94 40.13
C SER A 39 5.07 -9.43 40.60
N GLY A 40 4.27 -8.79 39.73
CA GLY A 40 2.94 -8.25 40.05
C GLY A 40 2.93 -7.04 41.01
N ARG A 41 4.09 -6.44 41.32
CA ARG A 41 4.21 -5.27 42.21
C ARG A 41 3.94 -3.94 41.48
N LEU A 42 3.98 -3.94 40.16
CA LEU A 42 3.64 -2.81 39.30
C LEU A 42 2.52 -3.22 38.34
N ARG A 43 1.46 -2.41 38.23
CA ARG A 43 0.43 -2.62 37.19
C ARG A 43 1.08 -2.48 35.80
N PRO A 44 0.73 -3.34 34.82
CA PRO A 44 1.32 -3.36 33.48
C PRO A 44 1.39 -2.00 32.77
N PRO A 45 0.32 -1.16 32.75
CA PRO A 45 0.38 0.13 32.07
C PRO A 45 1.37 1.12 32.74
N CYS A 46 1.50 1.08 34.07
CA CYS A 46 2.43 1.95 34.80
C CYS A 46 3.88 1.51 34.62
N GLY A 47 4.13 0.19 34.59
CA GLY A 47 5.45 -0.36 34.32
C GLY A 47 5.92 -0.08 32.89
N GLN A 48 5.01 -0.13 31.92
CA GLN A 48 5.30 0.22 30.52
C GLN A 48 5.60 1.72 30.34
N ALA A 49 4.84 2.60 31.00
CA ALA A 49 5.09 4.05 30.95
C ALA A 49 6.43 4.44 31.57
N LEU A 50 6.78 3.85 32.73
CA LEU A 50 8.06 4.11 33.40
C LEU A 50 9.26 3.54 32.61
N PHE A 51 9.07 2.38 31.98
CA PHE A 51 10.06 1.80 31.08
C PHE A 51 10.33 2.70 29.87
N LEU A 52 9.29 3.23 29.22
CA LEU A 52 9.42 4.14 28.08
C LEU A 52 10.11 5.46 28.45
N ALA A 53 9.81 6.03 29.63
CA ALA A 53 10.46 7.24 30.12
C ALA A 53 11.96 7.04 30.39
N LEU A 54 12.32 5.90 31.01
CA LEU A 54 13.72 5.55 31.28
C LEU A 54 14.49 5.18 29.99
N LEU A 55 13.82 4.55 29.03
CA LEU A 55 14.38 4.28 27.70
C LEU A 55 14.69 5.60 26.97
N GLY A 56 13.78 6.57 27.00
CA GLY A 56 13.99 7.90 26.43
C GLY A 56 15.19 8.65 27.03
N LEU A 57 15.36 8.56 28.36
CA LEU A 57 16.52 9.13 29.07
C LEU A 57 17.84 8.44 28.69
N SER A 58 17.83 7.12 28.48
CA SER A 58 19.02 6.38 28.05
C SER A 58 19.46 6.72 26.62
N VAL A 59 18.51 6.99 25.72
CA VAL A 59 18.76 7.42 24.33
C VAL A 59 19.32 8.85 24.29
N LEU A 60 18.82 9.74 25.15
CA LEU A 60 19.35 11.11 25.31
C LEU A 60 20.82 11.10 25.77
N GLN A 61 21.18 10.24 26.73
CA GLN A 61 22.57 10.10 27.21
C GLN A 61 23.50 9.54 26.14
N ALA A 62 23.10 8.48 25.42
CA ALA A 62 23.91 7.88 24.36
C ALA A 62 24.22 8.88 23.22
N ARG A 63 23.27 9.76 22.91
CA ARG A 63 23.41 10.77 21.86
C ARG A 63 24.20 12.01 22.30
N ALA A 64 24.10 12.41 23.57
CA ALA A 64 24.97 13.43 24.16
C ALA A 64 26.44 12.98 24.19
N TRP A 65 26.69 11.68 24.38
CA TRP A 65 28.04 11.09 24.35
C TRP A 65 28.65 11.12 22.94
N LEU A 66 27.88 10.72 21.91
CA LEU A 66 28.28 10.81 20.50
C LEU A 66 28.58 12.25 20.03
N SER A 67 27.98 13.26 20.67
CA SER A 67 28.24 14.68 20.42
C SER A 67 29.53 15.22 21.05
N ILE A 68 30.08 14.55 22.08
CA ILE A 68 31.29 14.98 22.80
C ILE A 68 32.54 14.35 22.17
N GLU A 69 32.46 13.12 21.65
CA GLU A 69 33.57 12.49 20.91
C GLU A 69 33.61 12.88 19.42
N GLY A 70 32.46 13.24 18.82
CA GLY A 70 32.36 13.66 17.43
C GLY A 70 32.57 15.16 17.24
N GLY A 71 33.82 15.62 17.31
CA GLY A 71 34.17 16.96 16.85
C GLY A 71 33.79 17.15 15.38
N VAL A 72 33.08 18.25 15.08
CA VAL A 72 32.63 18.73 13.76
C VAL A 72 31.30 18.14 13.25
N ILE A 73 30.20 18.86 13.51
CA ILE A 73 29.08 18.96 12.58
C ILE A 73 28.73 20.45 12.43
N GLU A 74 29.24 21.07 11.36
CA GLU A 74 28.75 22.38 10.90
C GLU A 74 27.39 22.22 10.19
N GLY A 75 26.47 23.14 10.50
CA GLY A 75 25.40 23.56 9.60
C GLY A 75 24.22 22.60 9.40
N GLY A 76 23.26 22.57 10.33
CA GLY A 76 21.92 22.01 10.10
C GLY A 76 21.33 21.23 11.29
N GLY A 77 22.16 20.78 12.22
CA GLY A 77 21.73 19.96 13.36
C GLY A 77 20.92 20.71 14.43
N GLN A 78 21.08 22.03 14.56
CA GLN A 78 20.48 22.78 15.67
C GLN A 78 18.95 22.89 15.61
N ALA A 79 18.34 23.00 14.44
CA ALA A 79 16.87 23.09 14.30
C ALA A 79 16.17 21.74 14.51
N GLY A 80 16.79 20.64 14.06
CA GLY A 80 16.32 19.28 14.33
C GLY A 80 16.52 18.86 15.80
N LEU A 81 17.59 19.36 16.43
CA LEU A 81 17.81 19.25 17.88
C LEU A 81 16.73 19.99 18.67
N ASP A 82 16.40 21.23 18.30
CA ASP A 82 15.41 22.05 19.00
C ASP A 82 13.98 21.49 18.83
N LEU A 83 13.62 21.02 17.63
CA LEU A 83 12.34 20.34 17.41
C LEU A 83 12.26 19.00 18.15
N GLY A 84 13.35 18.21 18.13
CA GLY A 84 13.44 16.94 18.85
C GLY A 84 13.32 17.11 20.36
N LEU A 85 14.00 18.11 20.94
CA LEU A 85 13.91 18.46 22.36
C LEU A 85 12.51 18.95 22.75
N ARG A 86 11.86 19.76 21.92
CA ARG A 86 10.48 20.23 22.17
C ARG A 86 9.45 19.10 22.09
N VAL A 87 9.58 18.18 21.13
CA VAL A 87 8.70 17.00 21.01
C VAL A 87 8.91 16.04 22.18
N LEU A 88 10.15 15.79 22.59
CA LEU A 88 10.45 14.96 23.76
C LEU A 88 10.00 15.60 25.08
N ALA A 89 10.17 16.92 25.24
CA ALA A 89 9.65 17.66 26.40
C ALA A 89 8.11 17.63 26.44
N GLY A 90 7.45 17.69 25.28
CA GLY A 90 6.01 17.51 25.15
C GLY A 90 5.54 16.10 25.53
N LEU A 91 6.27 15.05 25.11
CA LEU A 91 5.97 13.66 25.47
C LEU A 91 6.22 13.38 26.96
N LEU A 92 7.27 13.95 27.55
CA LEU A 92 7.55 13.86 28.99
C LEU A 92 6.50 14.62 29.81
N GLY A 93 6.08 15.80 29.36
CA GLY A 93 5.00 16.57 29.97
C GLY A 93 3.65 15.87 29.89
N ALA A 94 3.32 15.28 28.74
CA ALA A 94 2.10 14.50 28.54
C ALA A 94 2.09 13.22 29.39
N GLY A 95 3.23 12.51 29.48
CA GLY A 95 3.39 11.34 30.34
C GLY A 95 3.25 11.67 31.83
N ALA A 96 3.82 12.80 32.27
CA ALA A 96 3.69 13.28 33.65
C ALA A 96 2.25 13.72 33.98
N ALA A 97 1.55 14.38 33.03
CA ALA A 97 0.16 14.78 33.19
C ALA A 97 -0.79 13.56 33.25
N LEU A 98 -0.55 12.55 32.41
CA LEU A 98 -1.32 11.30 32.42
C LEU A 98 -1.13 10.55 33.73
N ALA A 99 0.12 10.46 34.23
CA ALA A 99 0.44 9.86 35.51
C ALA A 99 -0.23 10.60 36.68
N ALA A 100 -0.23 11.94 36.66
CA ALA A 100 -0.90 12.76 37.66
C ALA A 100 -2.43 12.57 37.65
N LEU A 101 -3.05 12.53 36.47
CA LEU A 101 -4.49 12.30 36.32
C LEU A 101 -4.91 10.90 36.78
N THR A 102 -4.11 9.87 36.47
CA THR A 102 -4.37 8.49 36.93
C THR A 102 -4.11 8.31 38.43
N GLY A 103 -3.13 9.02 38.99
CA GLY A 103 -2.82 8.99 40.42
C GLY A 103 -3.87 9.72 41.27
N LEU A 104 -4.32 10.90 40.82
CA LEU A 104 -5.41 11.65 41.47
C LEU A 104 -6.73 10.89 41.46
N LYS A 105 -7.04 10.20 40.36
CA LYS A 105 -8.24 9.35 40.27
C LYS A 105 -8.18 8.17 41.24
N GLY A 106 -7.01 7.55 41.41
CA GLY A 106 -6.81 6.47 42.39
C GLY A 106 -6.91 6.92 43.86
N ILE A 107 -6.60 8.17 44.18
CA ILE A 107 -6.75 8.74 45.53
C ILE A 107 -8.22 9.04 45.86
N VAL A 108 -9.03 9.39 44.85
CA VAL A 108 -10.46 9.71 45.00
C VAL A 108 -11.31 8.44 45.13
N ASP A 109 -10.94 7.36 44.44
CA ASP A 109 -11.77 6.14 44.38
C ASP A 109 -11.54 5.17 45.57
N GLU A 110 -10.38 5.18 46.25
CA GLU A 110 -10.06 4.22 47.32
C GLU A 110 -9.33 4.90 48.50
N GLY A 111 -10.10 5.48 49.42
CA GLY A 111 -9.66 6.46 50.41
C GLY A 111 -8.79 6.00 51.60
N GLU A 112 -8.46 4.71 51.78
CA GLU A 112 -7.71 4.31 53.00
C GLU A 112 -6.61 3.24 52.83
N GLU A 113 -6.37 2.65 51.66
CA GLU A 113 -5.46 1.47 51.58
C GLU A 113 -4.10 1.66 50.88
N PHE A 114 -3.74 2.84 50.36
CA PHE A 114 -2.54 2.92 49.51
C PHE A 114 -1.53 4.02 49.87
N SER A 115 -0.59 3.69 50.77
CA SER A 115 0.58 4.53 51.11
C SER A 115 1.54 4.79 49.92
N ALA A 116 1.41 4.03 48.82
CA ALA A 116 2.20 4.26 47.61
C ALA A 116 1.64 5.37 46.71
N GLY A 117 0.37 5.77 46.83
CA GLY A 117 -0.22 6.86 46.02
C GLY A 117 0.45 8.21 46.27
N GLY A 118 0.81 8.50 47.53
CA GLY A 118 1.53 9.72 47.91
C GLY A 118 2.95 9.82 47.32
N ALA A 119 3.64 8.70 47.14
CA ALA A 119 4.98 8.67 46.54
C ALA A 119 4.96 9.04 45.05
N HIS A 120 3.87 8.72 44.33
CA HIS A 120 3.71 9.05 42.91
C HIS A 120 3.36 10.53 42.68
N ALA A 121 2.55 11.13 43.57
CA ALA A 121 2.26 12.56 43.56
C ALA A 121 3.50 13.41 43.87
N LEU A 122 4.33 12.98 44.83
CA LEU A 122 5.62 13.61 45.16
C LEU A 122 6.62 13.51 44.01
N LEU A 123 6.68 12.39 43.28
CA LEU A 123 7.55 12.24 42.11
C LEU A 123 7.14 13.14 40.93
N ALA A 124 5.84 13.34 40.71
CA ALA A 124 5.32 14.25 39.69
C ALA A 124 5.62 15.72 40.02
N LEU A 125 5.50 16.11 41.29
CA LEU A 125 5.88 17.44 41.80
C LEU A 125 7.39 17.70 41.73
N LEU A 126 8.23 16.66 41.83
CA LEU A 126 9.69 16.77 41.72
C LEU A 126 10.21 16.80 40.28
N LEU A 127 9.57 16.10 39.34
CA LEU A 127 10.02 16.00 37.94
C LEU A 127 9.49 17.13 37.04
N GLY A 128 8.32 17.70 37.35
CA GLY A 128 7.73 18.81 36.58
C GLY A 128 8.61 20.08 36.50
N PRO A 129 9.17 20.58 37.62
CA PRO A 129 10.02 21.77 37.62
C PRO A 129 11.36 21.56 36.90
N LEU A 130 11.89 20.32 36.92
CA LEU A 130 13.14 19.93 36.25
C LEU A 130 13.01 19.95 34.72
N GLY A 131 11.85 19.57 34.18
CA GLY A 131 11.56 19.67 32.75
C GLY A 131 11.38 21.11 32.25
N LEU A 132 10.78 21.98 33.07
CA LEU A 132 10.59 23.40 32.75
C LEU A 132 11.90 24.21 32.88
N GLY A 133 12.76 23.87 33.84
CA GLY A 133 14.07 24.52 34.00
C GLY A 133 15.03 24.30 32.83
N LEU A 134 15.00 23.11 32.20
CA LEU A 134 15.81 22.79 31.02
C LEU A 134 15.34 23.53 29.76
N ALA A 135 14.05 23.84 29.64
CA ALA A 135 13.50 24.62 28.53
C ALA A 135 13.84 26.12 28.64
N ALA A 136 13.88 26.67 29.86
CA ALA A 136 14.22 28.08 30.10
C ALA A 136 15.71 28.38 29.85
N PHE A 137 16.61 27.44 30.14
CA PHE A 137 18.06 27.63 29.94
C PHE A 137 18.45 27.65 28.46
N GLY A 138 17.72 26.93 27.59
CA GLY A 138 17.93 26.97 26.13
C GLY A 138 17.55 28.31 25.48
N GLY A 139 16.62 29.07 26.09
CA GLY A 139 16.21 30.39 25.61
C GLY A 139 17.19 31.51 25.98
N ALA A 140 17.91 31.39 27.10
CA ALA A 140 18.82 32.43 27.59
C ALA A 140 20.18 32.47 26.85
N VAL A 141 20.56 31.39 26.15
CA VAL A 141 21.83 31.33 25.37
C VAL A 141 21.71 32.05 24.02
N GLN A 142 20.53 32.52 23.61
CA GLN A 142 20.32 33.21 22.33
C GLN A 142 20.54 34.73 22.36
N SER A 143 20.74 35.37 23.52
CA SER A 143 20.71 36.85 23.58
C SER A 143 22.06 37.57 23.54
N GLU A 144 23.21 36.90 23.42
CA GLU A 144 24.51 37.59 23.35
C GLU A 144 25.44 37.02 22.27
N GLY A 145 25.51 37.72 21.14
CA GLY A 145 26.48 37.52 20.06
C GLY A 145 26.40 38.64 19.00
N PRO A 146 27.52 39.20 18.52
CA PRO A 146 27.61 40.61 18.14
C PRO A 146 27.08 40.93 16.74
N SER A 147 26.31 42.00 16.64
CA SER A 147 25.92 42.63 15.37
C SER A 147 27.10 43.37 14.74
N ALA A 148 27.64 42.87 13.63
CA ALA A 148 28.52 43.61 12.73
C ALA A 148 27.73 44.06 11.48
N PRO A 149 27.80 45.32 11.05
CA PRO A 149 27.07 45.80 9.88
C PRO A 149 27.91 45.56 8.62
N THR A 150 27.48 44.66 7.74
CA THR A 150 28.00 44.57 6.37
C THR A 150 27.12 45.38 5.43
N ALA A 151 27.69 46.45 4.87
CA ALA A 151 27.08 47.26 3.82
C ALA A 151 26.85 46.44 2.53
N PRO A 152 25.77 46.69 1.76
CA PRO A 152 25.57 46.03 0.48
C PRO A 152 26.41 46.70 -0.61
N THR A 153 27.19 45.90 -1.32
CA THR A 153 27.87 46.29 -2.57
C THR A 153 26.84 46.43 -3.69
N PRO A 154 26.84 47.52 -4.49
CA PRO A 154 25.84 47.72 -5.53
C PRO A 154 26.09 46.79 -6.72
N ALA A 155 25.07 46.03 -7.13
CA ALA A 155 25.06 45.31 -8.39
C ALA A 155 25.02 46.31 -9.57
N ALA A 156 25.83 46.04 -10.61
CA ALA A 156 25.94 46.88 -11.80
C ALA A 156 24.56 47.15 -12.44
N GLY A 157 24.22 48.44 -12.56
CA GLY A 157 22.91 48.91 -13.03
C GLY A 157 22.65 48.63 -14.51
N LEU A 158 21.52 48.00 -14.80
CA LEU A 158 20.92 47.96 -16.14
C LEU A 158 19.82 49.05 -16.25
N PRO A 159 19.68 49.75 -17.39
CA PRO A 159 18.89 50.96 -17.49
C PRO A 159 17.38 50.73 -17.38
N ALA A 160 16.69 51.67 -16.72
CA ALA A 160 15.24 51.69 -16.57
C ALA A 160 14.49 51.75 -17.92
N LEU A 161 13.40 50.99 -18.04
CA LEU A 161 12.50 51.00 -19.19
C LEU A 161 11.71 52.32 -19.21
N ARG A 162 12.11 53.29 -20.05
CA ARG A 162 11.34 54.52 -20.29
C ARG A 162 10.44 54.41 -21.52
N GLY A 163 9.32 55.10 -21.44
CA GLY A 163 8.11 54.97 -22.25
C GLY A 163 8.30 54.99 -23.77
N GLY A 164 7.61 54.05 -24.41
CA GLY A 164 7.45 53.84 -25.85
C GLY A 164 6.61 52.57 -26.05
N LYS A 165 5.99 52.38 -27.23
CA LYS A 165 5.18 51.20 -27.61
C LYS A 165 5.84 49.89 -27.12
N PRO A 166 5.08 48.82 -26.77
CA PRO A 166 5.62 47.63 -26.12
C PRO A 166 6.66 46.92 -27.01
N VAL A 167 7.92 47.28 -26.87
CA VAL A 167 9.05 46.60 -27.50
C VAL A 167 9.47 45.50 -26.54
N TRP A 168 9.14 44.26 -26.90
CA TRP A 168 9.57 43.08 -26.16
C TRP A 168 11.09 42.94 -26.23
N ARG A 169 11.78 43.29 -25.14
CA ARG A 169 13.24 43.10 -25.04
C ARG A 169 13.54 41.73 -24.43
N GLY A 170 14.52 41.02 -24.99
CA GLY A 170 15.00 39.77 -24.43
C GLY A 170 15.74 40.03 -23.11
N LEU A 171 15.31 39.37 -22.04
CA LEU A 171 16.02 39.30 -20.77
C LEU A 171 16.66 37.92 -20.63
N ARG A 172 17.90 37.91 -20.16
CA ARG A 172 18.62 36.71 -19.77
C ARG A 172 18.98 36.82 -18.30
N LEU A 173 18.51 35.88 -17.49
CA LEU A 173 18.84 35.70 -16.08
C LEU A 173 19.82 34.52 -15.98
N GLU A 174 21.11 34.82 -16.12
CA GLU A 174 22.16 33.80 -16.16
C GLU A 174 22.20 32.94 -14.89
N GLN A 175 22.00 33.55 -13.71
CA GLN A 175 21.95 32.87 -12.40
C GLN A 175 20.73 31.95 -12.24
N GLY A 176 19.67 32.17 -13.02
CA GLY A 176 18.43 31.40 -12.96
C GLY A 176 18.26 30.42 -14.12
N ASN A 177 19.28 30.29 -14.97
CA ASN A 177 19.19 29.52 -16.22
C ASN A 177 17.91 29.84 -17.03
N LEU A 178 17.56 31.12 -17.15
CA LEU A 178 16.26 31.55 -17.67
C LEU A 178 16.40 32.69 -18.68
N SER A 179 15.76 32.56 -19.84
CA SER A 179 15.50 33.65 -20.77
C SER A 179 14.01 33.85 -20.95
N LEU A 180 13.59 35.11 -21.04
CA LEU A 180 12.21 35.50 -21.31
C LEU A 180 12.17 36.83 -22.05
N LYS A 181 11.07 37.11 -22.74
CA LYS A 181 10.82 38.45 -23.29
C LYS A 181 10.09 39.29 -22.24
N LEU A 182 10.56 40.50 -21.98
CA LEU A 182 9.90 41.43 -21.07
C LEU A 182 8.85 42.26 -21.80
N PRO A 183 7.67 42.47 -21.22
CA PRO A 183 6.71 43.40 -21.77
C PRO A 183 7.24 44.84 -21.64
N GLY A 184 6.98 45.68 -22.64
CA GLY A 184 7.35 47.10 -22.61
C GLY A 184 6.44 47.94 -21.70
N ALA A 185 6.42 49.26 -21.87
CA ALA A 185 5.48 50.11 -21.12
C ALA A 185 4.02 49.59 -21.28
N PRO A 186 3.17 49.62 -20.23
CA PRO A 186 3.31 50.33 -18.95
C PRO A 186 3.88 49.48 -17.78
N TRP A 187 4.64 48.43 -18.06
CA TRP A 187 5.25 47.58 -17.03
C TRP A 187 6.48 48.23 -16.40
N THR A 188 6.58 48.15 -15.08
CA THR A 188 7.74 48.64 -14.31
C THR A 188 8.34 47.50 -13.50
N ARG A 189 9.68 47.39 -13.49
CA ARG A 189 10.39 46.41 -12.67
C ARG A 189 10.38 46.87 -11.22
N SER A 190 10.09 45.95 -10.30
CA SER A 190 10.21 46.17 -8.86
C SER A 190 11.37 45.32 -8.33
N GLU A 191 12.28 45.96 -7.61
CA GLU A 191 13.39 45.27 -6.90
C GLU A 191 12.91 44.63 -5.60
N THR A 192 11.75 45.04 -5.09
CA THR A 192 11.12 44.48 -3.90
C THR A 192 10.21 43.33 -4.29
N LEU A 193 10.41 42.18 -3.63
CA LEU A 193 9.50 41.04 -3.69
C LEU A 193 8.07 41.47 -3.39
N ALA A 194 7.14 41.25 -4.33
CA ALA A 194 5.73 41.52 -4.08
C ALA A 194 5.12 40.52 -3.09
N SER A 195 5.59 39.27 -3.11
CA SER A 195 5.36 38.30 -2.03
C SER A 195 6.51 37.29 -1.98
N PRO A 196 7.32 37.26 -0.90
CA PRO A 196 8.30 36.21 -0.66
C PRO A 196 7.65 34.83 -0.42
N ALA A 197 6.41 34.79 0.07
CA ALA A 197 5.71 33.55 0.34
C ALA A 197 5.34 32.79 -0.95
N LEU A 198 5.00 33.50 -2.02
CA LEU A 198 4.72 32.90 -3.34
C LEU A 198 5.94 32.21 -3.96
N HIS A 199 7.14 32.69 -3.63
CA HIS A 199 8.39 32.03 -4.02
C HIS A 199 8.56 30.66 -3.32
N GLY A 200 8.08 30.54 -2.09
CA GLY A 200 8.09 29.29 -1.30
C GLY A 200 7.00 28.28 -1.68
N LEU A 201 5.96 28.69 -2.41
CA LEU A 201 4.85 27.82 -2.79
C LEU A 201 5.28 26.90 -3.93
N GLY A 202 5.50 25.62 -3.58
CA GLY A 202 6.08 24.61 -4.47
C GLY A 202 7.55 24.27 -4.17
N VAL A 203 8.07 24.59 -2.99
CA VAL A 203 9.41 24.14 -2.56
C VAL A 203 9.31 22.71 -2.03
N VAL A 204 9.83 21.77 -2.80
CA VAL A 204 10.14 20.41 -2.33
C VAL A 204 11.62 20.22 -2.48
N GLY A 205 12.34 20.50 -1.40
CA GLY A 205 13.79 20.40 -1.35
C GLY A 205 14.45 21.67 -0.85
N HIS A 206 15.67 21.52 -0.32
CA HIS A 206 16.50 22.67 0.01
C HIS A 206 16.96 23.37 -1.29
N HIS A 207 17.47 24.59 -1.18
CA HIS A 207 17.87 25.39 -2.33
C HIS A 207 19.37 25.69 -2.26
N GLU A 208 20.03 25.68 -3.40
CA GLU A 208 21.42 26.14 -3.49
C GLU A 208 21.49 27.67 -3.28
N PRO A 209 22.53 28.20 -2.59
CA PRO A 209 22.73 29.64 -2.43
C PRO A 209 23.00 30.37 -3.75
N GLU A 210 23.66 29.73 -4.72
CA GLU A 210 24.18 30.36 -5.94
C GLU A 210 23.34 30.11 -7.21
N GLY A 211 22.12 29.56 -7.08
CA GLY A 211 21.28 29.16 -8.22
C GLY A 211 19.86 29.73 -8.18
N ARG A 212 19.70 31.02 -7.84
CA ARG A 212 18.39 31.66 -7.74
C ARG A 212 18.32 32.92 -8.57
N ALA A 213 17.25 33.07 -9.34
CA ALA A 213 16.91 34.33 -9.98
C ALA A 213 15.42 34.63 -9.85
N GLN A 214 15.11 35.92 -9.67
CA GLN A 214 13.74 36.37 -9.54
C GLN A 214 13.54 37.74 -10.17
N LEU A 215 12.34 37.92 -10.71
CA LEU A 215 11.90 39.16 -11.34
C LEU A 215 10.44 39.44 -10.95
N THR A 216 10.18 40.66 -10.48
CA THR A 216 8.83 41.16 -10.26
C THR A 216 8.55 42.33 -11.20
N LEU A 217 7.43 42.27 -11.93
CA LEU A 217 6.95 43.33 -12.81
C LEU A 217 5.57 43.79 -12.32
N ARG A 218 5.32 45.09 -12.35
CA ARG A 218 4.04 45.68 -11.96
C ARG A 218 3.52 46.61 -13.04
N ARG A 219 2.23 46.47 -13.32
CA ARG A 219 1.42 47.38 -14.14
C ARG A 219 0.36 48.00 -13.24
N ARG A 220 0.26 49.34 -13.25
CA ARG A 220 -0.69 50.08 -12.38
C ARG A 220 -2.08 50.22 -12.96
N ASP A 221 -2.20 50.25 -14.29
CA ASP A 221 -3.47 50.44 -14.97
C ASP A 221 -3.58 49.53 -16.21
N PRO A 222 -4.47 48.53 -16.21
CA PRO A 222 -5.14 47.99 -15.02
C PRO A 222 -4.11 47.25 -14.13
N GLU A 223 -4.40 47.20 -12.82
CA GLU A 223 -3.48 46.66 -11.81
C GLU A 223 -3.21 45.17 -12.03
N VAL A 224 -1.95 44.84 -12.38
CA VAL A 224 -1.46 43.47 -12.56
C VAL A 224 -0.02 43.38 -12.05
N THR A 225 0.27 42.34 -11.28
CA THR A 225 1.63 41.98 -10.86
C THR A 225 2.01 40.64 -11.47
N LEU A 226 3.21 40.58 -12.04
CA LEU A 226 3.86 39.35 -12.51
C LEU A 226 5.10 39.08 -11.66
N GLN A 227 5.28 37.84 -11.25
CA GLN A 227 6.46 37.38 -10.53
C GLN A 227 6.97 36.13 -11.23
N VAL A 228 8.22 36.18 -11.70
CA VAL A 228 8.92 35.08 -12.34
C VAL A 228 10.07 34.68 -11.44
N SER A 229 10.20 33.40 -11.13
CA SER A 229 11.34 32.85 -10.41
C SER A 229 11.90 31.61 -11.09
N ALA A 230 13.21 31.45 -10.94
CA ALA A 230 13.93 30.25 -11.32
C ALA A 230 14.87 29.86 -10.19
N ASP A 231 14.75 28.62 -9.71
CA ASP A 231 15.47 28.15 -8.54
C ASP A 231 16.06 26.76 -8.80
N LEU A 232 17.35 26.60 -8.50
CA LEU A 232 18.03 25.32 -8.50
C LEU A 232 17.68 24.55 -7.21
N LEU A 233 17.10 23.36 -7.36
CA LEU A 233 16.65 22.52 -6.25
C LEU A 233 17.74 21.55 -5.80
N THR A 234 17.91 21.32 -4.48
CA THR A 234 18.87 20.35 -3.93
C THR A 234 18.46 18.89 -4.18
N SER A 235 17.16 18.61 -4.27
CA SER A 235 16.61 17.28 -4.57
C SER A 235 15.65 17.34 -5.76
N TYR A 236 15.71 16.34 -6.64
CA TYR A 236 14.77 16.19 -7.75
C TYR A 236 13.46 15.59 -7.22
N SER A 237 12.32 16.23 -7.51
CA SER A 237 10.99 15.68 -7.24
C SER A 237 10.27 15.44 -8.58
N PRO A 238 9.74 14.24 -8.84
CA PRO A 238 9.07 13.95 -10.10
C PRO A 238 7.76 14.75 -10.25
N TYR A 239 7.36 15.01 -11.49
CA TYR A 239 6.21 15.84 -11.85
C TYR A 239 4.86 15.42 -11.21
N PRO A 240 4.51 14.13 -11.04
CA PRO A 240 3.24 13.75 -10.39
C PRO A 240 3.11 14.31 -8.97
N THR A 241 4.23 14.40 -8.24
CA THR A 241 4.25 14.99 -6.91
C THR A 241 4.06 16.52 -6.95
N LEU A 242 4.43 17.19 -8.06
CA LEU A 242 4.31 18.65 -8.22
C LEU A 242 2.85 19.13 -8.06
N ARG A 243 1.88 18.38 -8.59
CA ARG A 243 0.46 18.75 -8.50
C ARG A 243 0.01 18.79 -7.05
N GLU A 244 0.10 17.67 -6.34
CA GLU A 244 -0.31 17.58 -4.94
C GLU A 244 0.45 18.59 -4.07
N LEU A 245 1.76 18.67 -4.21
CA LEU A 245 2.61 19.54 -3.39
C LEU A 245 2.29 21.02 -3.57
N VAL A 246 2.12 21.49 -4.81
CA VAL A 246 1.80 22.91 -5.07
C VAL A 246 0.37 23.22 -4.62
N THR A 247 -0.58 22.32 -4.88
CA THR A 247 -1.99 22.53 -4.51
C THR A 247 -2.17 22.52 -2.99
N ASP A 248 -1.55 21.57 -2.29
CA ASP A 248 -1.55 21.49 -0.83
C ASP A 248 -0.86 22.67 -0.18
N ALA A 249 0.31 23.08 -0.68
CA ALA A 249 1.00 24.24 -0.16
C ALA A 249 0.15 25.52 -0.30
N LEU A 250 -0.55 25.66 -1.43
CA LEU A 250 -1.45 26.79 -1.67
C LEU A 250 -2.67 26.78 -0.73
N ILE A 251 -3.33 25.62 -0.57
CA ILE A 251 -4.49 25.48 0.31
C ILE A 251 -4.08 25.72 1.77
N LYS A 252 -2.96 25.17 2.22
CA LYS A 252 -2.42 25.39 3.58
C LYS A 252 -2.07 26.85 3.84
N ALA A 253 -1.52 27.53 2.84
CA ALA A 253 -1.11 28.93 2.98
C ALA A 253 -2.28 29.93 2.86
N SER A 254 -3.45 29.51 2.33
CA SER A 254 -4.62 30.38 2.21
C SER A 254 -5.95 29.62 2.24
N SER A 255 -6.67 29.74 3.35
CA SER A 255 -7.98 29.11 3.57
C SER A 255 -9.12 29.72 2.75
N SER A 256 -8.93 30.90 2.14
CA SER A 256 -9.96 31.58 1.32
C SER A 256 -9.83 31.32 -0.18
N LEU A 257 -8.87 30.49 -0.58
CA LEU A 257 -8.48 30.26 -1.96
C LEU A 257 -9.45 29.30 -2.66
N GLN A 258 -10.09 29.77 -3.74
CA GLN A 258 -10.94 28.95 -4.61
C GLN A 258 -10.23 28.71 -5.94
N LEU A 259 -9.71 27.50 -6.14
CA LEU A 259 -9.13 27.07 -7.41
C LEU A 259 -10.24 26.78 -8.41
N ARG A 260 -10.17 27.41 -9.58
CA ARG A 260 -11.13 27.21 -10.68
C ARG A 260 -10.65 26.21 -11.71
N LYS A 261 -9.34 26.13 -11.93
CA LYS A 261 -8.74 25.21 -12.90
C LYS A 261 -7.33 24.83 -12.47
N VAL A 262 -7.04 23.54 -12.54
CA VAL A 262 -5.72 22.93 -12.30
C VAL A 262 -5.47 21.98 -13.46
N GLN A 263 -4.47 22.25 -14.29
CA GLN A 263 -4.19 21.42 -15.47
C GLN A 263 -2.70 21.37 -15.78
N ALA A 264 -2.27 20.30 -16.45
CA ALA A 264 -0.95 20.28 -17.07
C ALA A 264 -0.91 21.28 -18.24
N HIS A 265 0.17 22.05 -18.33
CA HIS A 265 0.40 22.98 -19.42
C HIS A 265 1.89 23.03 -19.77
N TYR A 266 2.19 22.86 -21.05
CA TYR A 266 3.55 22.95 -21.55
C TYR A 266 3.90 24.38 -21.87
N VAL A 267 5.01 24.84 -21.31
CA VAL A 267 5.64 26.09 -21.72
C VAL A 267 6.96 25.73 -22.35
N SER A 268 7.02 25.87 -23.68
CA SER A 268 8.15 25.40 -24.48
C SER A 268 8.32 23.87 -24.36
N GLU A 269 9.42 23.43 -23.77
CA GLU A 269 9.75 22.03 -23.51
C GLU A 269 9.48 21.61 -22.06
N ILE A 270 9.03 22.54 -21.21
CA ILE A 270 8.80 22.31 -19.78
C ILE A 270 7.34 21.95 -19.53
N LYS A 271 7.06 20.73 -19.06
CA LYS A 271 5.74 20.37 -18.50
C LYS A 271 5.61 21.06 -17.15
N GLY A 272 4.58 21.87 -16.98
CA GLY A 272 4.29 22.54 -15.73
C GLY A 272 2.82 22.46 -15.35
N LEU A 273 2.51 22.74 -14.09
CA LEU A 273 1.18 22.84 -13.57
C LEU A 273 0.67 24.27 -13.74
N GLN A 274 -0.42 24.45 -14.47
CA GLN A 274 -1.13 25.72 -14.57
C GLN A 274 -2.32 25.74 -13.61
N LEU A 275 -2.40 26.80 -12.82
CA LEU A 275 -3.37 27.01 -11.76
C LEU A 275 -4.05 28.36 -11.98
N MET A 276 -5.36 28.43 -11.79
CA MET A 276 -6.05 29.73 -11.72
C MET A 276 -7.18 29.72 -10.72
N GLY A 277 -7.38 30.85 -10.05
CA GLY A 277 -8.35 30.93 -8.97
C GLY A 277 -8.62 32.35 -8.49
N THR A 278 -9.46 32.43 -7.46
CA THR A 278 -9.78 33.70 -6.78
C THR A 278 -9.70 33.50 -5.27
N GLY A 279 -9.12 34.45 -4.54
CA GLY A 279 -8.96 34.35 -3.09
C GLY A 279 -7.88 35.31 -2.58
N THR A 280 -7.46 35.14 -1.34
CA THR A 280 -6.25 35.81 -0.82
C THR A 280 -5.02 34.99 -1.19
N LEU A 281 -3.98 35.62 -1.75
CA LEU A 281 -2.69 34.94 -1.96
C LEU A 281 -1.76 35.24 -0.77
N PRO A 282 -0.89 34.28 -0.36
CA PRO A 282 0.08 34.52 0.71
C PRO A 282 0.95 35.74 0.42
N GLY A 283 1.06 36.66 1.38
CA GLY A 283 1.85 37.90 1.24
C GLY A 283 1.25 38.96 0.29
N VAL A 284 0.08 38.73 -0.31
CA VAL A 284 -0.64 39.69 -1.16
C VAL A 284 -1.83 40.25 -0.38
N ARG A 285 -2.00 41.57 -0.36
CA ARG A 285 -3.10 42.21 0.35
C ARG A 285 -4.40 42.11 -0.46
N GLY A 286 -5.48 41.70 0.21
CA GLY A 286 -6.82 41.67 -0.35
C GLY A 286 -7.13 40.43 -1.20
N ARG A 287 -8.37 40.35 -1.69
CA ARG A 287 -8.83 39.29 -2.58
C ARG A 287 -8.41 39.59 -4.01
N VAL A 288 -7.80 38.61 -4.68
CA VAL A 288 -7.26 38.74 -6.03
C VAL A 288 -7.78 37.64 -6.94
N TYR A 289 -7.79 37.90 -8.24
CA TYR A 289 -7.74 36.84 -9.25
C TYR A 289 -6.27 36.54 -9.54
N PHE A 290 -5.92 35.26 -9.65
CA PHE A 290 -4.57 34.86 -9.99
C PHE A 290 -4.53 33.72 -10.99
N GLU A 291 -3.43 33.68 -11.72
CA GLU A 291 -3.02 32.59 -12.58
C GLU A 291 -1.54 32.30 -12.32
N ALA A 292 -1.17 31.03 -12.24
CA ALA A 292 0.19 30.60 -11.99
C ALA A 292 0.55 29.44 -12.92
N TRP A 293 1.83 29.36 -13.27
CA TRP A 293 2.41 28.22 -13.94
C TRP A 293 3.71 27.85 -13.23
N VAL A 294 3.84 26.58 -12.82
CA VAL A 294 5.04 26.06 -12.17
C VAL A 294 5.52 24.85 -12.95
N GLY A 295 6.73 24.90 -13.50
CA GLY A 295 7.35 23.82 -14.25
C GLY A 295 8.70 23.43 -13.69
N MET A 296 9.10 22.17 -13.88
CA MET A 296 10.43 21.70 -13.51
C MET A 296 11.15 21.16 -14.74
N LEU A 297 12.41 21.55 -14.91
CA LEU A 297 13.27 21.03 -15.96
C LEU A 297 14.72 21.00 -15.45
N PHE A 298 15.38 19.84 -15.58
CA PHE A 298 16.79 19.69 -15.22
C PHE A 298 17.14 20.16 -13.80
N GLY A 299 16.32 19.85 -12.77
CA GLY A 299 16.59 20.30 -11.39
C GLY A 299 16.35 21.80 -11.12
N TRP A 300 15.99 22.57 -12.17
CA TRP A 300 15.45 23.91 -12.03
C TRP A 300 13.94 23.86 -11.88
N ARG A 301 13.43 24.65 -10.94
CA ARG A 301 12.02 25.02 -10.84
C ARG A 301 11.84 26.39 -11.46
N TYR A 302 10.94 26.49 -12.42
CA TYR A 302 10.48 27.75 -13.00
C TYR A 302 9.06 28.02 -12.51
N ALA A 303 8.82 29.17 -11.92
CA ALA A 303 7.48 29.56 -11.49
C ALA A 303 7.15 30.95 -12.02
N VAL A 304 5.94 31.09 -12.55
CA VAL A 304 5.38 32.36 -13.02
C VAL A 304 4.05 32.55 -12.32
N TRP A 305 3.92 33.63 -11.57
CA TRP A 305 2.72 34.03 -10.87
C TRP A 305 2.22 35.35 -11.43
N ALA A 306 0.92 35.42 -11.73
CA ALA A 306 0.25 36.63 -12.18
C ALA A 306 -0.98 36.85 -11.30
N TRP A 307 -1.17 38.07 -10.80
CA TRP A 307 -2.36 38.40 -10.02
C TRP A 307 -2.73 39.86 -10.12
N GLY A 308 -3.99 40.16 -9.79
CA GLY A 308 -4.54 41.50 -9.71
C GLY A 308 -5.92 41.49 -9.06
N PRO A 309 -6.56 42.65 -8.89
CA PRO A 309 -7.94 42.73 -8.45
C PRO A 309 -8.85 41.85 -9.33
N PRO A 310 -9.96 41.29 -8.82
CA PRO A 310 -10.86 40.46 -9.62
C PRO A 310 -11.38 41.15 -10.90
N SER A 311 -11.45 42.48 -10.91
CA SER A 311 -11.79 43.29 -12.09
C SER A 311 -10.75 43.20 -13.21
N SER A 312 -9.49 42.91 -12.90
CA SER A 312 -8.38 42.77 -13.85
C SER A 312 -8.15 41.31 -14.29
N ALA A 313 -9.14 40.42 -14.15
CA ALA A 313 -8.93 39.00 -14.40
C ALA A 313 -8.53 38.68 -15.86
N ASN A 314 -9.13 39.35 -16.85
CA ASN A 314 -8.78 39.15 -18.26
C ASN A 314 -7.35 39.63 -18.56
N ASP A 315 -6.95 40.72 -17.94
CA ASP A 315 -5.61 41.29 -18.05
C ASP A 315 -4.53 40.39 -17.46
N VAL A 316 -4.80 39.75 -16.32
CA VAL A 316 -3.92 38.73 -15.72
C VAL A 316 -3.71 37.57 -16.69
N ARG A 317 -4.80 37.03 -17.26
CA ARG A 317 -4.72 35.92 -18.24
C ARG A 317 -3.96 36.31 -19.50
N GLN A 318 -4.24 37.48 -20.05
CA GLN A 318 -3.56 37.96 -21.25
C GLN A 318 -2.07 38.16 -21.00
N SER A 319 -1.69 38.67 -19.83
CA SER A 319 -0.29 38.81 -19.43
C SER A 319 0.43 37.46 -19.35
N MET A 320 -0.23 36.42 -18.82
CA MET A 320 0.30 35.05 -18.80
C MET A 320 0.44 34.47 -20.21
N TYR A 321 -0.58 34.66 -21.05
CA TYR A 321 -0.59 34.18 -22.44
C TYR A 321 0.54 34.80 -23.28
N GLU A 322 0.88 36.07 -23.05
CA GLU A 322 1.96 36.75 -23.75
C GLU A 322 3.35 36.38 -23.19
N LEU A 323 3.48 36.23 -21.87
CA LEU A 323 4.77 35.98 -21.21
C LEU A 323 5.23 34.52 -21.34
N LEU A 324 4.37 33.56 -21.02
CA LEU A 324 4.74 32.15 -20.91
C LEU A 324 5.40 31.60 -22.20
N PRO A 325 4.85 31.81 -23.41
CA PRO A 325 5.45 31.28 -24.63
C PRO A 325 6.84 31.83 -24.95
N SER A 326 7.32 32.86 -24.25
CA SER A 326 8.67 33.41 -24.40
C SER A 326 9.71 32.79 -23.46
N LEU A 327 9.27 32.04 -22.45
CA LEU A 327 10.13 31.43 -21.43
C LEU A 327 10.96 30.30 -22.03
N ARG A 328 12.29 30.36 -21.93
CA ARG A 328 13.23 29.31 -22.36
C ARG A 328 14.35 29.13 -21.34
N PRO A 329 14.79 27.90 -21.05
CA PRO A 329 16.04 27.68 -20.33
C PRO A 329 17.24 28.21 -21.16
N LEU A 330 18.28 28.74 -20.52
CA LEU A 330 19.46 29.28 -21.22
C LEU A 330 20.42 28.16 -21.68
N ASP A 331 20.67 27.20 -20.81
CA ASP A 331 21.57 26.08 -21.01
C ASP A 331 21.04 24.85 -20.25
N ARG A 332 20.83 23.76 -20.98
CA ARG A 332 20.31 22.50 -20.43
C ARG A 332 21.26 21.85 -19.42
N SER A 333 22.56 22.10 -19.55
CA SER A 333 23.61 21.54 -18.71
C SER A 333 23.87 22.33 -17.41
N LYS A 334 23.39 23.58 -17.32
CA LYS A 334 23.77 24.54 -16.27
C LYS A 334 23.34 24.17 -14.85
N ALA A 335 22.30 23.36 -14.71
CA ALA A 335 21.90 22.78 -13.42
C ALA A 335 22.87 21.71 -12.90
N PHE A 336 23.58 21.08 -13.84
CA PHE A 336 24.39 19.90 -13.61
C PHE A 336 25.87 20.23 -13.43
N THR A 337 26.31 21.43 -13.82
CA THR A 337 27.69 21.92 -13.62
C THR A 337 27.97 22.49 -12.24
N THR A 338 26.94 22.83 -11.45
CA THR A 338 27.09 23.41 -10.10
C THR A 338 27.19 22.37 -8.98
N ARG A 339 27.04 21.07 -9.30
CA ARG A 339 27.37 19.96 -8.38
C ARG A 339 28.51 19.13 -8.95
N PRO A 340 29.42 18.60 -8.11
CA PRO A 340 30.33 17.55 -8.56
C PRO A 340 29.49 16.37 -9.07
N TYR A 341 29.50 16.15 -10.39
CA TYR A 341 29.01 14.91 -10.97
C TYR A 341 30.05 13.83 -10.68
N THR A 342 29.75 12.95 -9.73
CA THR A 342 30.52 11.72 -9.56
C THR A 342 30.03 10.74 -10.63
N PRO A 343 30.88 10.33 -11.59
CA PRO A 343 30.50 9.35 -12.59
C PRO A 343 29.98 8.07 -11.93
N THR A 344 29.03 7.39 -12.57
CA THR A 344 28.56 6.09 -12.07
C THR A 344 29.70 5.09 -12.11
N GLU A 345 30.10 4.58 -10.95
CA GLU A 345 31.00 3.44 -10.91
C GLU A 345 30.37 2.24 -11.64
N PRO A 346 31.18 1.44 -12.36
CA PRO A 346 30.68 0.24 -12.99
C PRO A 346 30.11 -0.71 -11.93
N PHE A 347 28.97 -1.32 -12.23
CA PHE A 347 28.32 -2.30 -11.36
C PHE A 347 28.52 -3.71 -11.92
N GLN A 348 29.01 -4.62 -11.08
CA GLN A 348 29.16 -6.03 -11.42
C GLN A 348 28.23 -6.86 -10.53
N SER A 349 27.36 -7.66 -11.14
CA SER A 349 26.43 -8.53 -10.44
C SER A 349 26.96 -9.94 -10.29
N ALA A 350 26.59 -10.59 -9.19
CA ALA A 350 26.75 -12.04 -9.00
C ALA A 350 25.85 -12.87 -9.94
N PHE A 351 24.83 -12.24 -10.55
CA PHE A 351 23.94 -12.86 -11.53
C PHE A 351 24.48 -12.74 -12.97
N GLY A 352 25.80 -12.63 -13.17
CA GLY A 352 26.39 -12.67 -14.51
C GLY A 352 25.95 -11.51 -15.42
N TYR A 353 25.90 -10.29 -14.90
CA TYR A 353 25.79 -9.10 -15.74
C TYR A 353 26.64 -7.95 -15.20
N ARG A 354 26.99 -7.03 -16.09
CA ARG A 354 27.75 -5.82 -15.79
C ARG A 354 27.06 -4.61 -16.38
N VAL A 355 26.89 -3.57 -15.57
CA VAL A 355 26.57 -2.23 -16.07
C VAL A 355 27.90 -1.47 -16.11
N PRO A 356 28.46 -1.19 -17.31
CA PRO A 356 29.68 -0.41 -17.40
C PRO A 356 29.40 1.02 -16.94
N GLN A 357 30.47 1.82 -16.78
CA GLN A 357 30.31 3.25 -16.58
C GLN A 357 29.51 3.85 -17.75
N LEU A 358 28.32 4.37 -17.44
CA LEU A 358 27.47 5.01 -18.42
C LEU A 358 28.07 6.37 -18.82
N ARG A 359 27.73 6.86 -20.01
CA ARG A 359 28.31 8.10 -20.55
C ARG A 359 28.04 9.27 -19.59
N ALA A 360 29.09 10.00 -19.23
CA ALA A 360 28.98 11.18 -18.37
C ALA A 360 28.07 12.26 -18.97
N GLU A 361 28.09 12.40 -20.30
CA GLU A 361 27.25 13.31 -21.09
C GLU A 361 25.75 12.99 -21.00
N ASP A 362 25.39 11.74 -20.67
CA ASP A 362 24.00 11.31 -20.51
C ASP A 362 23.52 11.48 -19.05
N PHE A 363 24.42 11.90 -18.14
CA PHE A 363 24.18 12.25 -16.72
C PHE A 363 23.49 11.18 -15.87
N TRP A 364 23.72 9.91 -16.17
CA TRP A 364 23.23 8.81 -15.34
C TRP A 364 23.76 8.89 -13.92
N ARG A 365 22.88 8.61 -12.95
CA ARG A 365 23.22 8.45 -11.53
C ARG A 365 22.63 7.16 -11.01
N ARG A 366 23.30 6.53 -10.05
CA ARG A 366 22.79 5.34 -9.37
C ARG A 366 21.65 5.74 -8.43
N LYS A 367 20.54 4.99 -8.47
CA LYS A 367 19.45 5.15 -7.50
C LYS A 367 19.94 4.71 -6.11
N SER A 368 19.47 5.39 -5.08
CA SER A 368 19.66 4.90 -3.71
C SER A 368 18.87 3.62 -3.49
N GLU A 369 19.25 2.82 -2.49
CA GLU A 369 18.51 1.61 -2.12
C GLU A 369 17.06 1.92 -1.75
N GLU A 370 16.81 3.04 -1.07
CA GLU A 370 15.47 3.49 -0.71
C GLU A 370 14.61 3.79 -1.94
N THR A 371 15.13 4.57 -2.90
CA THR A 371 14.40 4.87 -4.14
C THR A 371 14.16 3.61 -4.95
N LEU A 372 15.14 2.70 -5.03
CA LEU A 372 14.98 1.44 -5.74
C LEU A 372 13.91 0.55 -5.07
N ALA A 373 13.90 0.46 -3.74
CA ALA A 373 12.91 -0.31 -2.99
C ALA A 373 11.49 0.23 -3.15
N GLN A 374 11.33 1.56 -3.20
CA GLN A 374 10.03 2.22 -3.40
C GLN A 374 9.50 2.03 -4.82
N GLU A 375 10.36 2.18 -5.84
CA GLU A 375 9.93 2.13 -7.23
C GLU A 375 9.86 0.70 -7.79
N ASN A 376 10.85 -0.12 -7.47
CA ASN A 376 11.07 -1.44 -8.08
C ASN A 376 11.79 -2.37 -7.10
N SER A 377 11.08 -2.84 -6.08
CA SER A 377 11.67 -3.69 -5.04
C SER A 377 12.38 -4.94 -5.59
N ALA A 378 11.90 -5.53 -6.69
CA ALA A 378 12.53 -6.71 -7.30
C ALA A 378 13.85 -6.43 -8.06
N ALA A 379 14.22 -5.17 -8.27
CA ALA A 379 15.43 -4.81 -9.01
C ALA A 379 16.70 -4.92 -8.15
N GLU A 380 17.81 -5.32 -8.76
CA GLU A 380 19.10 -5.34 -8.07
C GLU A 380 19.83 -3.99 -8.17
N VAL A 381 19.71 -3.32 -9.33
CA VAL A 381 20.30 -1.99 -9.54
C VAL A 381 19.40 -1.13 -10.42
N GLY A 382 19.44 0.17 -10.18
CA GLY A 382 18.76 1.15 -11.01
C GLY A 382 19.55 2.44 -11.14
N PHE A 383 19.30 3.15 -12.24
CA PHE A 383 19.91 4.43 -12.58
C PHE A 383 18.83 5.39 -13.07
N ASN A 384 19.03 6.68 -12.82
CA ASN A 384 18.15 7.74 -13.30
C ASN A 384 18.93 8.78 -14.11
N ALA A 385 18.30 9.29 -15.16
CA ALA A 385 18.81 10.38 -16.00
C ALA A 385 17.62 11.17 -16.56
N GLU A 386 17.47 12.45 -16.20
CA GLU A 386 16.49 13.37 -16.80
C GLU A 386 15.04 12.84 -16.86
N GLY A 387 14.52 12.31 -15.75
CA GLY A 387 13.17 11.72 -15.71
C GLY A 387 13.05 10.35 -16.41
N SER A 388 14.16 9.84 -16.93
CA SER A 388 14.27 8.49 -17.45
C SER A 388 14.94 7.56 -16.43
N SER A 389 14.68 6.27 -16.57
CA SER A 389 15.16 5.22 -15.68
C SER A 389 15.74 4.06 -16.46
N LEU A 390 16.83 3.49 -15.95
CA LEU A 390 17.37 2.20 -16.34
C LEU A 390 17.37 1.30 -15.10
N THR A 391 16.74 0.13 -15.17
CA THR A 391 16.63 -0.79 -14.03
C THR A 391 16.93 -2.22 -14.49
N VAL A 392 17.68 -2.99 -13.70
CA VAL A 392 18.02 -4.38 -14.02
C VAL A 392 17.46 -5.33 -12.97
N PHE A 393 16.74 -6.35 -13.43
CA PHE A 393 16.13 -7.41 -12.60
C PHE A 393 16.76 -8.74 -12.98
N PRO A 394 17.60 -9.32 -12.13
CA PRO A 394 18.14 -10.66 -12.35
C PRO A 394 17.27 -11.74 -11.74
N LEU A 395 17.32 -12.94 -12.34
CA LEU A 395 16.70 -14.16 -11.84
C LEU A 395 17.65 -15.34 -12.03
N SER A 396 17.92 -16.10 -10.98
CA SER A 396 18.50 -17.43 -11.08
C SER A 396 17.37 -18.44 -11.36
N LEU A 397 17.51 -19.25 -12.40
CA LEU A 397 16.52 -20.27 -12.76
C LEU A 397 16.65 -21.55 -11.92
N LEU A 398 17.70 -21.64 -11.09
CA LEU A 398 17.92 -22.75 -10.15
C LEU A 398 17.83 -24.15 -10.81
N GLY A 399 18.27 -24.26 -12.06
CA GLY A 399 18.25 -25.50 -12.83
C GLY A 399 16.96 -25.79 -13.58
N HIS A 400 15.92 -24.95 -13.45
CA HIS A 400 14.66 -25.13 -14.19
C HIS A 400 14.76 -24.60 -15.62
N GLU A 401 14.25 -25.39 -16.57
CA GLU A 401 14.08 -24.94 -17.95
C GLU A 401 12.77 -24.17 -18.10
N VAL A 402 12.91 -22.88 -18.44
CA VAL A 402 11.79 -21.96 -18.62
C VAL A 402 11.86 -21.37 -20.03
N HIS A 403 10.75 -21.46 -20.77
CA HIS A 403 10.66 -20.88 -22.10
C HIS A 403 10.75 -19.35 -22.05
N LEU A 404 11.33 -18.75 -23.08
CA LEU A 404 11.56 -17.31 -23.11
C LEU A 404 10.24 -16.52 -23.01
N GLU A 405 9.16 -17.00 -23.62
CA GLU A 405 7.85 -16.32 -23.56
C GLU A 405 7.24 -16.33 -22.15
N GLU A 406 7.42 -17.41 -21.39
CA GLU A 406 6.99 -17.49 -19.98
C GLU A 406 7.79 -16.48 -19.13
N LEU A 407 9.10 -16.37 -19.36
CA LEU A 407 9.95 -15.38 -18.69
C LEU A 407 9.53 -13.95 -19.04
N VAL A 408 9.23 -13.68 -20.31
CA VAL A 408 8.72 -12.37 -20.75
C VAL A 408 7.44 -12.03 -20.00
N ALA A 409 6.48 -12.94 -19.94
CA ALA A 409 5.25 -12.73 -19.19
C ALA A 409 5.50 -12.46 -17.71
N ALA A 410 6.36 -13.26 -17.06
CA ALA A 410 6.67 -13.10 -15.64
C ALA A 410 7.39 -11.77 -15.33
N PHE A 411 8.36 -11.36 -16.16
CA PHE A 411 9.08 -10.09 -16.02
C PHE A 411 8.21 -8.87 -16.31
N LEU A 412 7.38 -8.91 -17.34
CA LEU A 412 6.48 -7.80 -17.66
C LEU A 412 5.41 -7.64 -16.58
N ALA A 413 4.87 -8.73 -16.04
CA ALA A 413 3.92 -8.69 -14.94
C ALA A 413 4.53 -8.07 -13.67
N GLN A 414 5.85 -8.20 -13.45
CA GLN A 414 6.55 -7.56 -12.33
C GLN A 414 6.55 -6.04 -12.43
N VAL A 415 6.50 -5.48 -13.64
CA VAL A 415 6.48 -4.04 -13.91
C VAL A 415 5.07 -3.53 -14.26
N GLY A 416 4.05 -4.35 -14.00
CA GLY A 416 2.64 -4.02 -14.22
C GLY A 416 2.22 -4.02 -15.69
N GLN A 417 2.89 -4.81 -16.54
CA GLN A 417 2.53 -5.00 -17.95
C GLN A 417 2.07 -6.43 -18.21
N SER A 418 0.89 -6.61 -18.81
CA SER A 418 0.41 -7.92 -19.24
C SER A 418 1.06 -8.35 -20.55
N TYR A 419 1.30 -9.65 -20.71
CA TYR A 419 1.82 -10.26 -21.93
C TYR A 419 1.23 -11.66 -22.14
N PRO A 420 0.84 -12.04 -23.38
CA PRO A 420 0.86 -11.23 -24.60
C PRO A 420 -0.13 -10.06 -24.56
N SER A 421 0.19 -8.97 -25.27
CA SER A 421 -0.66 -7.79 -25.43
C SER A 421 -0.39 -7.13 -26.77
N GLU A 422 -1.43 -6.58 -27.41
CA GLU A 422 -1.30 -5.83 -28.67
C GLU A 422 -0.48 -4.53 -28.52
N GLU A 423 -0.39 -4.02 -27.30
CA GLU A 423 0.39 -2.82 -26.96
C GLU A 423 1.89 -3.10 -26.93
N VAL A 424 2.29 -4.35 -26.67
CA VAL A 424 3.68 -4.76 -26.52
C VAL A 424 4.23 -5.21 -27.87
N ARG A 425 5.09 -4.38 -28.45
CA ARG A 425 5.72 -4.64 -29.76
C ARG A 425 7.09 -5.28 -29.58
N LYS A 426 7.33 -6.39 -30.28
CA LYS A 426 8.66 -6.98 -30.44
C LYS A 426 9.50 -6.15 -31.40
N VAL A 427 10.62 -5.65 -30.91
CA VAL A 427 11.56 -4.79 -31.66
C VAL A 427 12.64 -5.61 -32.34
N ALA A 428 13.27 -6.53 -31.59
CA ALA A 428 14.36 -7.37 -32.09
C ALA A 428 14.45 -8.67 -31.28
N ALA A 429 15.07 -9.70 -31.87
CA ALA A 429 15.51 -10.88 -31.15
C ALA A 429 17.01 -10.77 -30.83
N LEU A 430 17.43 -11.36 -29.70
CA LEU A 430 18.83 -11.50 -29.32
C LEU A 430 19.17 -12.99 -29.33
N GLU A 431 20.09 -13.39 -30.20
CA GLU A 431 20.63 -14.74 -30.25
C GLU A 431 22.15 -14.68 -30.34
N ARG A 432 22.84 -15.12 -29.30
CA ARG A 432 24.31 -15.15 -29.23
C ARG A 432 24.75 -16.32 -28.37
N GLU A 433 25.42 -17.32 -28.95
CA GLU A 433 25.89 -18.51 -28.23
C GLU A 433 24.76 -19.12 -27.35
N GLU A 434 24.91 -19.10 -26.02
CA GLU A 434 23.93 -19.58 -25.03
C GLU A 434 22.87 -18.54 -24.62
N LEU A 435 23.03 -17.27 -25.02
CA LEU A 435 22.06 -16.21 -24.76
C LEU A 435 20.91 -16.24 -25.79
N ARG A 436 19.69 -16.21 -25.26
CA ARG A 436 18.45 -16.02 -26.02
C ARG A 436 17.63 -14.92 -25.38
N GLY A 437 17.13 -13.97 -26.16
CA GLY A 437 16.36 -12.87 -25.62
C GLY A 437 15.51 -12.15 -26.65
N VAL A 438 14.71 -11.21 -26.17
CA VAL A 438 13.82 -10.39 -26.96
C VAL A 438 13.83 -8.96 -26.44
N LEU A 439 13.83 -8.02 -27.38
CA LEU A 439 13.72 -6.61 -27.11
C LEU A 439 12.29 -6.16 -27.40
N LEU A 440 11.66 -5.53 -26.43
CA LEU A 440 10.25 -5.16 -26.42
C LEU A 440 10.09 -3.67 -26.22
N ARG A 441 9.04 -3.10 -26.81
CA ARG A 441 8.64 -1.70 -26.61
C ARG A 441 7.14 -1.61 -26.43
N TRP A 442 6.71 -0.79 -25.48
CA TRP A 442 5.31 -0.39 -25.33
C TRP A 442 5.21 1.03 -24.75
N GLU A 443 3.99 1.53 -24.70
CA GLU A 443 3.67 2.88 -24.23
C GLU A 443 2.52 2.78 -23.23
N ARG A 444 2.59 3.55 -22.15
CA ARG A 444 1.54 3.61 -21.12
C ARG A 444 1.21 5.05 -20.82
N ARG A 445 -0.06 5.41 -20.92
CA ARG A 445 -0.57 6.71 -20.48
C ARG A 445 -0.99 6.62 -19.01
N ASP A 446 -0.50 7.53 -18.17
CA ASP A 446 -0.97 7.65 -16.78
C ASP A 446 -2.20 8.58 -16.66
N GLU A 447 -2.76 8.67 -15.45
CA GLU A 447 -3.95 9.48 -15.13
C GLU A 447 -3.73 11.00 -15.32
N ASP A 448 -2.47 11.46 -15.36
CA ASP A 448 -2.07 12.86 -15.57
C ASP A 448 -1.64 13.14 -17.02
N ASP A 449 -2.17 12.34 -17.97
CA ASP A 449 -1.92 12.42 -19.41
C ASP A 449 -0.42 12.30 -19.74
N TRP A 450 0.32 11.45 -19.00
CA TRP A 450 1.73 11.22 -19.27
C TRP A 450 1.98 9.96 -20.09
N ASP A 451 2.55 10.14 -21.28
CA ASP A 451 2.98 9.04 -22.16
C ASP A 451 4.38 8.56 -21.74
N TRP A 452 4.40 7.45 -21.01
CA TRP A 452 5.60 6.71 -20.65
C TRP A 452 5.91 5.67 -21.70
N HIS A 453 7.14 5.66 -22.20
CA HIS A 453 7.63 4.65 -23.11
C HIS A 453 8.57 3.72 -22.39
N TYR A 454 8.49 2.44 -22.76
CA TYR A 454 9.25 1.38 -22.15
C TYR A 454 10.06 0.65 -23.22
N TYR A 455 11.28 0.27 -22.86
CA TYR A 455 12.20 -0.50 -23.70
C TYR A 455 12.84 -1.58 -22.85
N ALA A 456 12.39 -2.82 -23.04
CA ALA A 456 12.76 -3.94 -22.19
C ALA A 456 13.55 -4.97 -22.99
N LEU A 457 14.76 -5.29 -22.55
CA LEU A 457 15.46 -6.51 -22.98
C LEU A 457 15.18 -7.60 -21.95
N VAL A 458 14.46 -8.64 -22.37
CA VAL A 458 14.31 -9.87 -21.59
C VAL A 458 15.20 -10.94 -22.21
N ALA A 459 16.09 -11.53 -21.41
CA ALA A 459 17.03 -12.55 -21.89
C ALA A 459 17.20 -13.69 -20.90
N ARG A 460 17.62 -14.86 -21.39
CA ARG A 460 18.02 -16.03 -20.61
C ARG A 460 19.30 -16.65 -21.16
N GLY A 461 20.07 -17.30 -20.29
CA GLY A 461 21.28 -18.03 -20.64
C GLY A 461 22.02 -18.55 -19.40
N GLY A 462 22.67 -19.72 -19.52
CA GLY A 462 23.46 -20.33 -18.44
C GLY A 462 22.73 -20.41 -17.08
N GLY A 463 21.48 -20.88 -17.07
CA GLY A 463 20.67 -21.01 -15.86
C GLY A 463 20.21 -19.70 -15.21
N LYS A 464 20.30 -18.57 -15.93
CA LYS A 464 19.91 -17.24 -15.46
C LYS A 464 18.93 -16.59 -16.44
N ALA A 465 18.21 -15.59 -15.95
CA ALA A 465 17.41 -14.69 -16.76
C ALA A 465 17.51 -13.25 -16.26
N TRP A 466 17.31 -12.29 -17.17
CA TRP A 466 17.42 -10.87 -16.89
C TRP A 466 16.32 -10.10 -17.59
N LEU A 467 15.82 -9.07 -16.89
CA LEU A 467 15.11 -7.95 -17.49
C LEU A 467 15.98 -6.70 -17.34
N VAL A 468 16.34 -6.07 -18.45
CA VAL A 468 16.92 -4.73 -18.50
C VAL A 468 15.85 -3.78 -19.00
N LEU A 469 15.37 -2.90 -18.13
CA LEU A 469 14.25 -2.01 -18.39
C LEU A 469 14.72 -0.56 -18.49
N GLY A 470 14.51 0.03 -19.67
CA GLY A 470 14.56 1.47 -19.89
C GLY A 470 13.15 2.08 -19.88
N VAL A 471 12.96 3.19 -19.16
CA VAL A 471 11.70 3.93 -19.09
C VAL A 471 11.96 5.40 -19.33
N TRP A 472 11.18 6.07 -20.19
CA TRP A 472 11.33 7.51 -20.45
C TRP A 472 10.00 8.16 -20.88
N PRO A 473 9.83 9.47 -20.64
CA PRO A 473 8.68 10.22 -21.15
C PRO A 473 8.85 10.59 -22.64
N MET A 474 7.75 10.79 -23.38
CA MET A 474 7.75 11.01 -24.85
C MET A 474 8.72 12.06 -25.42
N ARG A 475 9.15 13.05 -24.61
CA ARG A 475 10.09 14.11 -25.04
C ARG A 475 11.53 13.92 -24.59
N ALA A 476 11.88 12.80 -23.98
CA ALA A 476 13.27 12.48 -23.63
C ALA A 476 14.07 11.93 -24.82
N ASP A 477 15.40 11.98 -24.74
CA ASP A 477 16.30 11.42 -25.76
C ASP A 477 16.19 9.88 -25.77
N VAL A 478 15.37 9.34 -26.68
CA VAL A 478 15.16 7.90 -26.83
C VAL A 478 16.48 7.16 -27.09
N GLU A 479 17.41 7.77 -27.81
CA GLU A 479 18.69 7.14 -28.14
C GLU A 479 19.58 6.99 -26.90
N ARG A 480 19.44 7.87 -25.91
CA ARG A 480 20.09 7.71 -24.60
C ARG A 480 19.68 6.40 -23.92
N ILE A 481 18.39 6.11 -23.91
CA ILE A 481 17.86 4.90 -23.26
C ILE A 481 18.26 3.66 -24.02
N LYS A 482 18.15 3.67 -25.34
CA LYS A 482 18.60 2.55 -26.16
C LYS A 482 20.08 2.26 -25.97
N ARG A 483 20.93 3.30 -25.94
CA ARG A 483 22.37 3.16 -25.63
C ARG A 483 22.60 2.58 -24.24
N ALA A 484 21.87 3.05 -23.23
CA ALA A 484 22.03 2.59 -21.86
C ALA A 484 21.59 1.13 -21.67
N VAL A 485 20.45 0.73 -22.25
CA VAL A 485 20.00 -0.68 -22.27
C VAL A 485 20.99 -1.55 -23.03
N ALA A 486 21.50 -1.11 -24.18
CA ALA A 486 22.48 -1.85 -24.97
C ALA A 486 23.87 -1.92 -24.32
N ALA A 487 24.20 -1.00 -23.40
CA ALA A 487 25.46 -1.00 -22.68
C ALA A 487 25.52 -2.07 -21.58
N VAL A 488 24.37 -2.58 -21.11
CA VAL A 488 24.34 -3.66 -20.11
C VAL A 488 24.86 -4.95 -20.74
N GLN A 489 25.95 -5.47 -20.18
CA GLN A 489 26.64 -6.67 -20.65
C GLN A 489 26.09 -7.87 -19.90
N LEU A 490 25.50 -8.83 -20.62
CA LEU A 490 25.01 -10.09 -20.06
C LEU A 490 26.04 -11.19 -20.30
N ASP A 491 26.34 -11.96 -19.27
CA ASP A 491 27.30 -13.06 -19.27
C ASP A 491 26.58 -14.37 -18.90
N ALA A 492 26.26 -15.16 -19.92
CA ALA A 492 25.68 -16.50 -19.72
C ALA A 492 26.68 -17.46 -19.08
N SER A 493 27.98 -17.30 -19.32
CA SER A 493 29.02 -18.24 -18.89
C SER A 493 29.31 -18.19 -17.39
N ALA A 494 29.03 -17.05 -16.74
CA ALA A 494 29.14 -16.91 -15.29
C ALA A 494 28.27 -17.94 -14.55
N ALA A 495 28.71 -18.46 -13.41
CA ALA A 495 27.90 -19.40 -12.64
C ALA A 495 26.61 -18.74 -12.11
N ALA A 496 25.47 -19.44 -12.23
CA ALA A 496 24.20 -18.96 -11.67
C ALA A 496 24.23 -19.04 -10.13
N PRO A 497 23.78 -18.00 -9.40
CA PRO A 497 23.65 -18.08 -7.95
C PRO A 497 22.75 -19.23 -7.51
N THR A 498 23.24 -20.04 -6.59
CA THR A 498 22.48 -21.12 -5.94
C THR A 498 21.55 -20.57 -4.86
N ARG A 499 20.57 -21.36 -4.43
CA ARG A 499 19.63 -21.00 -3.34
C ARG A 499 20.32 -20.50 -2.08
N LEU A 500 21.46 -21.09 -1.72
CA LEU A 500 22.22 -20.73 -0.51
C LEU A 500 22.94 -19.38 -0.62
N GLN A 501 23.23 -18.94 -1.84
CA GLN A 501 23.89 -17.66 -2.12
C GLN A 501 22.88 -16.50 -2.21
N LEU A 502 21.59 -16.79 -2.36
CA LEU A 502 20.54 -15.78 -2.39
C LEU A 502 20.25 -15.24 -0.99
N SER A 503 20.17 -13.92 -0.85
CA SER A 503 19.70 -13.27 0.38
C SER A 503 18.24 -13.60 0.67
N ARG A 504 17.77 -13.38 1.90
CA ARG A 504 16.34 -13.59 2.27
C ARG A 504 15.41 -12.82 1.34
N PHE A 505 15.77 -11.58 1.01
CA PHE A 505 15.00 -10.74 0.11
C PHE A 505 15.01 -11.28 -1.32
N GLN A 506 16.18 -11.66 -1.84
CA GLN A 506 16.30 -12.25 -3.17
C GLN A 506 15.49 -13.55 -3.28
N ARG A 507 15.48 -14.41 -2.26
CA ARG A 507 14.65 -15.62 -2.24
C ARG A 507 13.16 -15.30 -2.34
N ALA A 508 12.69 -14.26 -1.65
CA ALA A 508 11.29 -13.82 -1.78
C ALA A 508 10.95 -13.31 -3.19
N VAL A 509 11.85 -12.53 -3.80
CA VAL A 509 11.69 -12.08 -5.19
C VAL A 509 11.66 -13.26 -6.16
N HIS A 510 12.59 -14.22 -6.01
CA HIS A 510 12.64 -15.42 -6.85
C HIS A 510 11.39 -16.28 -6.68
N ALA A 511 10.92 -16.49 -5.45
CA ALA A 511 9.69 -17.22 -5.17
C ALA A 511 8.49 -16.57 -5.86
N SER A 512 8.39 -15.24 -5.87
CA SER A 512 7.34 -14.53 -6.62
C SER A 512 7.41 -14.79 -8.12
N TYR A 513 8.59 -14.79 -8.73
CA TYR A 513 8.76 -15.15 -10.14
C TYR A 513 8.35 -16.61 -10.41
N PHE A 514 8.80 -17.55 -9.59
CA PHE A 514 8.43 -18.97 -9.73
C PHE A 514 6.92 -19.17 -9.60
N ASN A 515 6.24 -18.46 -8.68
CA ASN A 515 4.79 -18.51 -8.56
C ASN A 515 4.06 -17.98 -9.79
N ARG A 516 4.56 -16.91 -10.40
CA ARG A 516 4.00 -16.38 -11.66
C ARG A 516 4.18 -17.36 -12.81
N LEU A 517 5.37 -17.94 -12.93
CA LEU A 517 5.65 -18.98 -13.93
C LEU A 517 4.78 -20.21 -13.72
N ALA A 518 4.62 -20.65 -12.46
CA ALA A 518 3.76 -21.77 -12.08
C ALA A 518 2.29 -21.50 -12.41
N GLY A 519 1.79 -20.30 -12.08
CA GLY A 519 0.43 -19.87 -12.42
C GLY A 519 0.18 -19.86 -13.94
N ALA A 520 1.14 -19.36 -14.73
CA ALA A 520 1.03 -19.38 -16.17
C ALA A 520 0.99 -20.82 -16.76
N ARG A 521 1.72 -21.77 -16.15
CA ARG A 521 1.66 -23.18 -16.54
C ARG A 521 0.37 -23.87 -16.11
N TRP A 522 -0.12 -23.55 -14.92
CA TRP A 522 -1.41 -24.00 -14.41
C TRP A 522 -2.56 -23.62 -15.34
N GLU A 523 -2.59 -22.37 -15.82
CA GLU A 523 -3.61 -21.88 -16.76
C GLU A 523 -3.56 -22.59 -18.12
N ARG A 524 -2.40 -23.08 -18.53
CA ARG A 524 -2.19 -23.85 -19.76
C ARG A 524 -2.34 -25.36 -19.58
N GLU A 525 -2.85 -25.79 -18.43
CA GLU A 525 -3.05 -27.19 -18.04
C GLU A 525 -1.76 -28.02 -17.87
N ASP A 526 -0.57 -27.39 -17.93
CA ASP A 526 0.70 -28.03 -17.54
C ASP A 526 0.84 -28.06 -16.01
N THR A 527 0.03 -28.91 -15.39
CA THR A 527 -0.07 -29.02 -13.93
C THR A 527 1.22 -29.61 -13.32
N GLU A 528 1.93 -30.49 -14.06
CA GLU A 528 3.23 -31.04 -13.65
C GLU A 528 4.33 -29.97 -13.65
N GLY A 529 4.38 -29.13 -14.68
CA GLY A 529 5.29 -28.00 -14.73
C GLY A 529 4.99 -26.98 -13.63
N ALA A 530 3.71 -26.70 -13.38
CA ALA A 530 3.29 -25.82 -12.29
C ALA A 530 3.72 -26.36 -10.92
N LEU A 531 3.51 -27.65 -10.65
CA LEU A 531 3.92 -28.31 -9.40
C LEU A 531 5.43 -28.14 -9.14
N ARG A 532 6.29 -28.39 -10.14
CA ARG A 532 7.74 -28.22 -10.01
C ARG A 532 8.15 -26.79 -9.65
N LEU A 533 7.49 -25.80 -10.24
CA LEU A 533 7.80 -24.39 -9.99
C LEU A 533 7.25 -23.90 -8.64
N TYR A 534 6.06 -24.33 -8.22
CA TYR A 534 5.55 -24.05 -6.88
C TYR A 534 6.42 -24.70 -5.79
N ALA A 535 6.88 -25.93 -6.00
CA ALA A 535 7.85 -26.56 -5.11
C ALA A 535 9.14 -25.74 -5.00
N GLN A 536 9.66 -25.22 -6.11
CA GLN A 536 10.82 -24.33 -6.10
C GLN A 536 10.57 -23.04 -5.33
N ALA A 537 9.36 -22.45 -5.43
CA ALA A 537 8.98 -21.26 -4.69
C ALA A 537 8.90 -21.53 -3.17
N ARG A 538 8.31 -22.67 -2.75
CA ARG A 538 8.28 -23.10 -1.35
C ARG A 538 9.68 -23.33 -0.78
N GLU A 539 10.58 -23.93 -1.55
CA GLU A 539 11.96 -24.13 -1.12
C GLU A 539 12.70 -22.82 -0.85
N LEU A 540 12.32 -21.74 -1.54
CA LEU A 540 12.87 -20.41 -1.36
C LEU A 540 12.21 -19.69 -0.17
N VAL A 541 10.88 -19.81 -0.05
CA VAL A 541 10.07 -19.22 1.01
C VAL A 541 9.01 -20.23 1.48
N PRO A 542 9.31 -21.01 2.53
CA PRO A 542 8.35 -21.97 3.07
C PRO A 542 7.26 -21.23 3.85
N ASN A 543 6.04 -21.24 3.33
CA ASN A 543 4.86 -20.72 4.01
C ASN A 543 3.61 -21.52 3.60
N VAL A 544 2.49 -21.30 4.31
CA VAL A 544 1.22 -22.01 4.10
C VAL A 544 0.70 -21.84 2.68
N GLU A 545 0.80 -20.63 2.12
CA GLU A 545 0.34 -20.32 0.77
C GLU A 545 1.06 -21.16 -0.29
N GLN A 546 2.40 -21.28 -0.20
CA GLN A 546 3.18 -22.08 -1.14
C GLN A 546 2.80 -23.56 -1.08
N VAL A 547 2.62 -24.09 0.13
CA VAL A 547 2.19 -25.49 0.33
C VAL A 547 0.82 -25.71 -0.31
N ILE A 548 -0.14 -24.79 -0.11
CA ILE A 548 -1.48 -24.91 -0.70
C ILE A 548 -1.42 -24.91 -2.24
N TYR A 549 -0.52 -24.15 -2.86
CA TYR A 549 -0.36 -24.21 -4.32
C TYR A 549 0.13 -25.59 -4.81
N GLU A 550 1.07 -26.21 -4.12
CA GLU A 550 1.51 -27.59 -4.41
C GLU A 550 0.38 -28.59 -4.21
N LEU A 551 -0.38 -28.48 -3.11
CA LEU A 551 -1.50 -29.38 -2.81
C LEU A 551 -2.62 -29.28 -3.85
N ARG A 552 -2.91 -28.08 -4.37
CA ARG A 552 -3.86 -27.89 -5.49
C ARG A 552 -3.38 -28.57 -6.77
N CYS A 553 -2.07 -28.53 -7.04
CA CYS A 553 -1.49 -29.24 -8.18
C CYS A 553 -1.62 -30.75 -8.03
N LEU A 554 -1.23 -31.30 -6.88
CA LEU A 554 -1.34 -32.73 -6.60
C LEU A 554 -2.81 -33.19 -6.62
N GLN A 555 -3.74 -32.38 -6.10
CA GLN A 555 -5.16 -32.66 -6.18
C GLN A 555 -5.65 -32.75 -7.64
N ARG A 556 -5.29 -31.78 -8.49
CA ARG A 556 -5.70 -31.76 -9.90
C ARG A 556 -5.10 -32.92 -10.70
N LEU A 557 -3.93 -33.40 -10.29
CA LEU A 557 -3.29 -34.60 -10.83
C LEU A 557 -3.81 -35.91 -10.19
N GLU A 558 -4.74 -35.82 -9.23
CA GLU A 558 -5.26 -36.96 -8.45
C GLU A 558 -4.17 -37.78 -7.72
N ARG A 559 -3.03 -37.14 -7.41
CA ARG A 559 -1.89 -37.72 -6.67
C ARG A 559 -2.04 -37.50 -5.16
N TYR A 560 -3.13 -38.05 -4.59
CA TYR A 560 -3.52 -37.74 -3.21
C TYR A 560 -2.58 -38.32 -2.14
N GLU A 561 -2.04 -39.52 -2.34
CA GLU A 561 -1.06 -40.13 -1.44
C GLU A 561 0.20 -39.27 -1.33
N GLU A 562 0.71 -38.81 -2.47
CA GLU A 562 1.87 -37.92 -2.51
C GLU A 562 1.59 -36.58 -1.83
N ALA A 563 0.37 -36.04 -1.97
CA ALA A 563 -0.03 -34.84 -1.24
C ALA A 563 0.00 -35.04 0.29
N LEU A 564 -0.42 -36.22 0.77
CA LEU A 564 -0.34 -36.56 2.20
C LEU A 564 1.10 -36.77 2.67
N GLU A 565 1.94 -37.43 1.87
CA GLU A 565 3.37 -37.57 2.14
C GLU A 565 4.06 -36.21 2.18
N HIS A 566 3.71 -35.32 1.24
CA HIS A 566 4.19 -33.96 1.20
C HIS A 566 3.85 -33.21 2.49
N ILE A 567 2.59 -33.23 2.94
CA ILE A 567 2.18 -32.65 4.24
C ILE A 567 3.00 -33.24 5.39
N GLY A 568 3.19 -34.57 5.40
CA GLY A 568 3.99 -35.27 6.42
C GLY A 568 5.48 -34.90 6.44
N SER A 569 6.01 -34.37 5.34
CA SER A 569 7.40 -33.92 5.22
C SER A 569 7.63 -32.45 5.61
N LEU A 570 6.55 -31.68 5.82
CA LEU A 570 6.65 -30.26 6.18
C LEU A 570 7.26 -30.05 7.57
N VAL A 571 7.76 -28.84 7.82
CA VAL A 571 8.21 -28.45 9.16
C VAL A 571 7.02 -28.38 10.14
N PRO A 572 7.23 -28.66 11.45
CA PRO A 572 6.15 -28.75 12.43
C PRO A 572 5.22 -27.55 12.48
N GLU A 573 5.75 -26.34 12.26
CA GLU A 573 4.96 -25.10 12.26
C GLU A 573 3.94 -25.05 11.12
N LEU A 574 4.29 -25.57 9.94
CA LEU A 574 3.37 -25.65 8.80
C LEU A 574 2.39 -26.82 8.94
N GLN A 575 2.81 -27.93 9.55
CA GLN A 575 1.93 -29.07 9.82
C GLN A 575 0.82 -28.73 10.83
N ALA A 576 1.13 -27.85 11.78
CA ALA A 576 0.18 -27.39 12.79
C ALA A 576 -0.82 -26.33 12.27
N ASP A 577 -0.64 -25.85 11.03
CA ASP A 577 -1.54 -24.88 10.43
C ASP A 577 -2.91 -25.50 10.12
N GLN A 578 -3.98 -24.79 10.47
CA GLN A 578 -5.35 -25.30 10.36
C GLN A 578 -5.79 -25.47 8.89
N HIS A 579 -5.32 -24.63 7.97
CA HIS A 579 -5.61 -24.78 6.54
C HIS A 579 -4.91 -26.02 5.96
N ILE A 580 -3.67 -26.28 6.39
CA ILE A 580 -2.98 -27.52 6.01
C ILE A 580 -3.68 -28.75 6.61
N GLY A 581 -4.17 -28.66 7.84
CA GLY A 581 -4.99 -29.69 8.46
C GLY A 581 -6.31 -29.96 7.71
N SER A 582 -6.97 -28.91 7.22
CA SER A 582 -8.15 -29.02 6.33
C SER A 582 -7.81 -29.77 5.04
N TRP A 583 -6.73 -29.38 4.35
CA TRP A 583 -6.27 -30.10 3.15
C TRP A 583 -5.96 -31.57 3.45
N ARG A 584 -5.29 -31.86 4.57
CA ARG A 584 -5.02 -33.23 4.99
C ARG A 584 -6.31 -34.04 5.13
N ALA A 585 -7.32 -33.48 5.82
CA ALA A 585 -8.59 -34.15 6.03
C ALA A 585 -9.34 -34.39 4.71
N PHE A 586 -9.37 -33.38 3.83
CA PHE A 586 -9.93 -33.49 2.49
C PHE A 586 -9.24 -34.60 1.65
N LEU A 587 -7.91 -34.64 1.66
CA LEU A 587 -7.13 -35.65 0.92
C LEU A 587 -7.36 -37.06 1.46
N LEU A 588 -7.44 -37.23 2.78
CA LEU A 588 -7.78 -38.51 3.42
C LEU A 588 -9.17 -38.98 2.99
N LYS A 589 -10.15 -38.06 2.92
CA LYS A 589 -11.49 -38.37 2.44
C LYS A 589 -11.51 -38.80 0.98
N ARG A 590 -10.69 -38.17 0.12
CA ARG A 590 -10.55 -38.57 -1.30
C ARG A 590 -9.95 -39.97 -1.50
N LEU A 591 -9.22 -40.47 -0.50
CA LEU A 591 -8.65 -41.81 -0.46
C LEU A 591 -9.52 -42.83 0.29
N ASP A 592 -10.79 -42.51 0.56
CA ASP A 592 -11.72 -43.33 1.35
C ASP A 592 -11.21 -43.69 2.76
N ARG A 593 -10.26 -42.90 3.30
CA ARG A 593 -9.75 -43.01 4.67
C ARG A 593 -10.61 -42.19 5.63
N THR A 594 -11.92 -42.46 5.62
CA THR A 594 -12.95 -41.62 6.27
C THR A 594 -12.74 -41.44 7.77
N GLN A 595 -12.27 -42.48 8.48
CA GLN A 595 -11.97 -42.40 9.92
C GLN A 595 -10.85 -41.38 10.20
N GLU A 596 -9.76 -41.45 9.46
CA GLU A 596 -8.62 -40.53 9.63
C GLU A 596 -8.98 -39.11 9.18
N ALA A 597 -9.81 -38.97 8.14
CA ALA A 597 -10.34 -37.69 7.71
C ALA A 597 -11.18 -37.02 8.81
N ALA A 598 -12.07 -37.78 9.45
CA ALA A 598 -12.89 -37.29 10.56
C ALA A 598 -12.03 -36.85 11.75
N GLU A 599 -10.98 -37.60 12.10
CA GLU A 599 -10.04 -37.23 13.16
C GLU A 599 -9.25 -35.96 12.83
N ALA A 600 -8.79 -35.82 11.58
CA ALA A 600 -8.10 -34.62 11.12
C ALA A 600 -9.00 -33.38 11.14
N TYR A 601 -10.25 -33.50 10.67
CA TYR A 601 -11.24 -32.44 10.78
C TYR A 601 -11.56 -32.10 12.24
N GLU A 602 -11.73 -33.10 13.09
CA GLU A 602 -12.01 -32.89 14.52
C GLU A 602 -10.90 -32.06 15.18
N ALA A 603 -9.64 -32.34 14.86
CA ALA A 603 -8.49 -31.62 15.40
C ALA A 603 -8.52 -30.12 15.04
N ILE A 604 -8.76 -29.78 13.76
CA ILE A 604 -8.77 -28.38 13.33
C ILE A 604 -10.00 -27.62 13.87
N PHE A 605 -11.19 -28.24 13.88
CA PHE A 605 -12.39 -27.59 14.42
C PHE A 605 -12.32 -27.39 15.93
N LYS A 606 -11.70 -28.32 16.68
CA LYS A 606 -11.40 -28.11 18.12
C LYS A 606 -10.44 -26.96 18.36
N ALA A 607 -9.56 -26.67 17.41
CA ALA A 607 -8.64 -25.53 17.46
C ALA A 607 -9.27 -24.20 17.01
N GLY A 608 -10.58 -24.18 16.72
CA GLY A 608 -11.31 -22.97 16.34
C GLY A 608 -11.30 -22.66 14.83
N TYR A 609 -10.89 -23.62 13.99
CA TYR A 609 -10.97 -23.48 12.53
C TYR A 609 -12.41 -23.26 12.07
N ARG A 610 -12.60 -22.41 11.05
CA ARG A 610 -13.91 -22.11 10.50
C ARG A 610 -13.95 -22.10 8.98
N ASP A 611 -14.64 -23.08 8.42
CA ASP A 611 -15.03 -23.12 7.02
C ASP A 611 -16.29 -23.99 6.87
N ASP A 612 -17.31 -23.46 6.20
CA ASP A 612 -18.60 -24.13 6.08
C ASP A 612 -18.54 -25.40 5.23
N ARG A 613 -17.69 -25.41 4.19
CA ARG A 613 -17.53 -26.57 3.31
C ARG A 613 -16.82 -27.69 4.03
N ASP A 614 -15.75 -27.38 4.77
CA ASP A 614 -15.03 -28.38 5.54
C ASP A 614 -15.87 -28.95 6.67
N LEU A 615 -16.78 -28.15 7.27
CA LEU A 615 -17.69 -28.67 8.28
C LEU A 615 -18.74 -29.60 7.68
N ASP A 616 -19.27 -29.28 6.49
CA ASP A 616 -20.15 -30.19 5.75
C ASP A 616 -19.42 -31.52 5.46
N ASP A 617 -18.18 -31.45 4.99
CA ASP A 617 -17.36 -32.62 4.69
C ASP A 617 -17.06 -33.46 5.95
N TYR A 618 -16.75 -32.81 7.08
CA TYR A 618 -16.54 -33.46 8.37
C TYR A 618 -17.80 -34.14 8.90
N ALA A 619 -18.93 -33.43 8.89
CA ALA A 619 -20.20 -33.98 9.35
C ALA A 619 -20.66 -35.17 8.51
N ARG A 620 -20.45 -35.12 7.19
CA ARG A 620 -20.69 -36.26 6.29
C ARG A 620 -19.77 -37.43 6.58
N ALA A 621 -18.47 -37.20 6.81
CA ALA A 621 -17.54 -38.25 7.18
C ALA A 621 -17.96 -38.96 8.48
N LEU A 622 -18.37 -38.21 9.51
CA LEU A 622 -18.93 -38.78 10.74
C LEU A 622 -20.21 -39.58 10.49
N TRP A 623 -21.06 -39.10 9.57
CA TRP A 623 -22.30 -39.79 9.22
C TRP A 623 -22.07 -41.12 8.52
N GLU A 624 -21.14 -41.15 7.57
CA GLU A 624 -20.69 -42.36 6.85
C GLU A 624 -20.12 -43.40 7.83
N LEU A 625 -19.45 -42.96 8.89
CA LEU A 625 -18.95 -43.81 9.97
C LEU A 625 -20.04 -44.24 10.98
N GLY A 626 -21.29 -43.79 10.80
CA GLY A 626 -22.39 -44.06 11.73
C GLY A 626 -22.37 -43.24 13.02
N ARG A 627 -21.43 -42.28 13.16
CA ARG A 627 -21.25 -41.40 14.33
C ARG A 627 -22.17 -40.17 14.25
N LYS A 628 -23.47 -40.42 14.07
CA LYS A 628 -24.48 -39.37 13.77
C LYS A 628 -24.63 -38.33 14.89
N GLU A 629 -24.58 -38.76 16.14
CA GLU A 629 -24.68 -37.87 17.31
C GLU A 629 -23.49 -36.91 17.37
N GLU A 630 -22.28 -37.40 17.05
CA GLU A 630 -21.07 -36.58 17.02
C GLU A 630 -21.14 -35.55 15.88
N ALA A 631 -21.65 -35.93 14.71
CA ALA A 631 -21.86 -35.00 13.59
C ALA A 631 -22.80 -33.86 14.00
N GLN A 632 -23.93 -34.18 14.64
CA GLN A 632 -24.88 -33.18 15.13
C GLN A 632 -24.28 -32.27 16.19
N GLN A 633 -23.44 -32.81 17.08
CA GLN A 633 -22.73 -32.02 18.09
C GLN A 633 -21.70 -31.09 17.46
N ALA A 634 -20.93 -31.55 16.47
CA ALA A 634 -19.96 -30.74 15.75
C ALA A 634 -20.66 -29.56 15.04
N ILE A 635 -21.75 -29.84 14.31
CA ILE A 635 -22.58 -28.81 13.66
C ILE A 635 -23.14 -27.82 14.69
N ALA A 636 -23.69 -28.32 15.81
CA ALA A 636 -24.26 -27.46 16.84
C ALA A 636 -23.23 -26.56 17.50
N ARG A 637 -22.00 -27.05 17.75
CA ARG A 637 -20.89 -26.26 18.28
C ARG A 637 -20.50 -25.15 17.31
N TYR A 638 -20.42 -25.45 16.02
CA TYR A 638 -20.09 -24.47 14.99
C TYR A 638 -21.19 -23.42 14.78
N ALA A 639 -22.45 -23.85 14.77
CA ALA A 639 -23.62 -23.00 14.55
C ALA A 639 -23.99 -22.12 15.76
N ALA A 640 -23.39 -22.33 16.93
CA ALA A 640 -23.62 -21.52 18.12
C ALA A 640 -23.06 -20.09 17.99
N GLU A 641 -22.23 -19.82 16.99
CA GLU A 641 -21.61 -18.53 16.74
C GLU A 641 -22.18 -17.85 15.48
N PRO A 642 -22.11 -16.51 15.36
CA PRO A 642 -22.94 -15.70 14.45
C PRO A 642 -22.87 -16.08 12.96
N GLU A 643 -21.77 -16.68 12.51
CA GLU A 643 -21.50 -16.96 11.09
C GLU A 643 -21.97 -18.36 10.64
N GLY A 644 -22.35 -19.27 11.55
CA GLY A 644 -22.67 -20.68 11.23
C GLY A 644 -24.15 -20.98 10.91
N GLY A 645 -24.98 -19.96 10.69
CA GLY A 645 -26.43 -20.10 10.60
C GLY A 645 -26.95 -20.97 9.45
N ALA A 646 -26.23 -21.07 8.33
CA ALA A 646 -26.64 -21.86 7.17
C ALA A 646 -26.57 -23.37 7.42
N LEU A 647 -25.56 -23.82 8.18
CA LEU A 647 -25.32 -25.24 8.46
C LEU A 647 -26.24 -25.83 9.54
N ARG A 648 -27.07 -25.01 10.19
CA ARG A 648 -28.10 -25.50 11.14
C ARG A 648 -29.08 -26.50 10.50
N MET A 649 -29.24 -26.42 9.18
CA MET A 649 -30.15 -27.28 8.40
C MET A 649 -29.50 -28.60 7.99
N LEU A 650 -28.18 -28.68 8.01
CA LEU A 650 -27.42 -29.83 7.53
C LEU A 650 -27.85 -31.17 8.18
N PRO A 651 -28.13 -31.26 9.50
CA PRO A 651 -28.61 -32.51 10.08
C PRO A 651 -29.93 -33.00 9.50
N ILE A 652 -30.84 -32.10 9.10
CA ILE A 652 -32.08 -32.47 8.42
C ILE A 652 -31.76 -33.05 7.04
N ASP A 653 -30.86 -32.40 6.31
CA ASP A 653 -30.46 -32.84 4.97
C ASP A 653 -29.79 -34.23 4.99
N LEU A 654 -28.94 -34.48 5.97
CA LEU A 654 -28.28 -35.77 6.15
C LEU A 654 -29.28 -36.88 6.51
N HIS A 655 -30.24 -36.61 7.40
CA HIS A 655 -31.31 -37.57 7.73
C HIS A 655 -32.19 -37.87 6.51
N LEU A 656 -32.65 -36.84 5.80
CA LEU A 656 -33.46 -37.02 4.59
C LEU A 656 -32.72 -37.77 3.48
N GLY A 657 -31.42 -37.49 3.27
CA GLY A 657 -30.59 -38.22 2.31
C GLY A 657 -30.43 -39.71 2.65
N SER A 658 -30.49 -40.07 3.93
CA SER A 658 -30.49 -41.47 4.39
C SER A 658 -31.89 -42.11 4.47
N GLY A 659 -32.95 -41.39 4.10
CA GLY A 659 -34.34 -41.85 4.15
C GLY A 659 -35.00 -41.78 5.55
N ASP A 660 -34.27 -41.33 6.56
CA ASP A 660 -34.72 -41.24 7.96
C ASP A 660 -35.54 -39.95 8.21
N HIS A 661 -36.73 -39.91 7.61
CA HIS A 661 -37.64 -38.76 7.72
C HIS A 661 -38.19 -38.55 9.14
N GLU A 662 -38.27 -39.61 9.96
CA GLU A 662 -38.64 -39.52 11.38
C GLU A 662 -37.58 -38.76 12.17
N ALA A 663 -36.30 -39.11 12.03
CA ALA A 663 -35.21 -38.39 12.69
C ALA A 663 -35.07 -36.95 12.16
N ALA A 664 -35.27 -36.73 10.85
CA ALA A 664 -35.33 -35.40 10.26
C ALA A 664 -36.43 -34.54 10.88
N GLY A 665 -37.64 -35.11 11.04
CA GLY A 665 -38.78 -34.46 11.68
C GLY A 665 -38.54 -34.15 13.16
N ALA A 666 -37.95 -35.09 13.91
CA ALA A 666 -37.58 -34.89 15.30
C ALA A 666 -36.54 -33.77 15.48
N TYR A 667 -35.53 -33.70 14.62
CA TYR A 667 -34.54 -32.62 14.64
C TYR A 667 -35.16 -31.26 14.28
N LEU A 668 -36.02 -31.23 13.24
CA LEU A 668 -36.75 -30.02 12.86
C LEU A 668 -37.63 -29.49 14.00
N ALA A 669 -38.32 -30.36 14.73
CA ALA A 669 -39.11 -29.98 15.89
C ALA A 669 -38.25 -29.32 16.98
N LYS A 670 -37.05 -29.86 17.24
CA LYS A 670 -36.08 -29.27 18.17
C LYS A 670 -35.62 -27.88 17.73
N LEU A 671 -35.33 -27.68 16.44
CA LEU A 671 -34.92 -26.38 15.90
C LEU A 671 -36.03 -25.33 16.02
N ARG A 672 -37.28 -25.71 15.72
CA ARG A 672 -38.45 -24.83 15.85
C ARG A 672 -38.70 -24.39 17.29
N ALA A 673 -38.56 -25.31 18.24
CA ALA A 673 -38.71 -24.98 19.67
C ALA A 673 -37.69 -23.91 20.13
N LYS A 674 -36.53 -23.82 19.46
CA LYS A 674 -35.49 -22.81 19.73
C LYS A 674 -35.61 -21.54 18.88
N THR A 675 -36.46 -21.54 17.86
CA THR A 675 -36.62 -20.42 16.91
C THR A 675 -38.06 -19.89 17.00
N PRO A 676 -38.35 -18.98 17.95
CA PRO A 676 -39.70 -18.46 18.10
C PRO A 676 -40.10 -17.62 16.88
N GLY A 677 -41.31 -17.84 16.37
CA GLY A 677 -41.86 -17.10 15.23
C GLY A 677 -41.93 -17.93 13.95
N PHE A 678 -42.34 -17.26 12.87
CA PHE A 678 -42.45 -17.86 11.55
C PHE A 678 -41.10 -17.77 10.84
N ASP A 679 -40.46 -18.92 10.62
CA ASP A 679 -39.22 -19.04 9.84
C ASP A 679 -39.52 -19.84 8.55
N PRO A 680 -39.57 -19.17 7.37
CA PRO A 680 -39.84 -19.83 6.10
C PRO A 680 -38.90 -21.01 5.80
N GLN A 681 -37.63 -20.96 6.24
CA GLN A 681 -36.68 -22.06 6.00
C GLN A 681 -37.06 -23.31 6.79
N LEU A 682 -37.47 -23.17 8.05
CA LEU A 682 -37.94 -24.29 8.88
C LEU A 682 -39.29 -24.84 8.37
N VAL A 683 -40.13 -24.01 7.77
CA VAL A 683 -41.39 -24.45 7.16
C VAL A 683 -41.13 -25.18 5.85
N ARG A 684 -40.23 -24.69 4.99
CA ARG A 684 -39.78 -25.40 3.78
C ARG A 684 -39.10 -26.74 4.11
N ALA A 685 -38.30 -26.81 5.16
CA ALA A 685 -37.74 -28.07 5.63
C ALA A 685 -38.82 -29.07 6.04
N GLN A 686 -39.93 -28.62 6.64
CA GLN A 686 -41.07 -29.48 6.97
C GLN A 686 -41.75 -30.03 5.72
N VAL A 687 -41.91 -29.19 4.67
CA VAL A 687 -42.41 -29.65 3.37
C VAL A 687 -41.55 -30.80 2.86
N ARG A 688 -40.22 -30.65 2.88
CA ARG A 688 -39.26 -31.69 2.45
C ARG A 688 -39.37 -32.97 3.27
N VAL A 689 -39.49 -32.86 4.60
CA VAL A 689 -39.69 -34.03 5.49
C VAL A 689 -40.97 -34.79 5.12
N HIS A 690 -42.11 -34.10 4.98
CA HIS A 690 -43.37 -34.75 4.63
C HIS A 690 -43.40 -35.30 3.19
N LEU A 691 -42.67 -34.66 2.26
CA LEU A 691 -42.52 -35.16 0.89
C LEU A 691 -41.80 -36.52 0.88
N VAL A 692 -40.65 -36.64 1.56
CA VAL A 692 -39.91 -37.90 1.66
C VAL A 692 -40.72 -38.97 2.39
N ALA A 693 -41.47 -38.57 3.42
CA ALA A 693 -42.41 -39.44 4.14
C ALA A 693 -43.66 -39.84 3.32
N LYS A 694 -43.86 -39.28 2.11
CA LYS A 694 -45.05 -39.44 1.26
C LYS A 694 -46.37 -39.05 1.94
N GLU A 695 -46.30 -38.13 2.90
CA GLU A 695 -47.46 -37.61 3.64
C GLU A 695 -48.10 -36.44 2.87
N HIS A 696 -48.58 -36.71 1.65
CA HIS A 696 -49.03 -35.67 0.70
C HIS A 696 -50.09 -34.72 1.28
N ARG A 697 -50.97 -35.20 2.19
CA ARG A 697 -51.95 -34.35 2.86
C ARG A 697 -51.29 -33.29 3.75
N LYS A 698 -50.29 -33.66 4.54
CA LYS A 698 -49.52 -32.72 5.37
C LYS A 698 -48.70 -31.77 4.52
N VAL A 699 -48.13 -32.25 3.40
CA VAL A 699 -47.44 -31.37 2.43
C VAL A 699 -48.34 -30.22 1.98
N ILE A 700 -49.59 -30.52 1.62
CA ILE A 700 -50.57 -29.50 1.18
C ILE A 700 -50.88 -28.52 2.30
N GLU A 701 -51.10 -28.99 3.53
CA GLU A 701 -51.38 -28.15 4.71
C GLU A 701 -50.21 -27.20 5.02
N VAL A 702 -48.98 -27.70 4.95
CA VAL A 702 -47.78 -26.89 5.20
C VAL A 702 -47.53 -25.91 4.06
N CYS A 703 -47.73 -26.29 2.79
CA CYS A 703 -47.66 -25.37 1.66
C CYS A 703 -48.71 -24.28 1.76
N GLN A 704 -49.94 -24.60 2.20
CA GLN A 704 -50.97 -23.61 2.43
C GLN A 704 -50.56 -22.61 3.52
N THR A 705 -49.90 -23.09 4.58
CA THR A 705 -49.36 -22.21 5.63
C THR A 705 -48.31 -21.23 5.09
N LEU A 706 -47.45 -21.66 4.16
CA LEU A 706 -46.49 -20.77 3.49
C LEU A 706 -47.21 -19.70 2.67
N ILE A 707 -48.20 -20.11 1.86
CA ILE A 707 -49.00 -19.23 1.01
C ILE A 707 -49.76 -18.18 1.85
N ASP A 708 -50.41 -18.62 2.94
CA ASP A 708 -51.18 -17.74 3.83
C ASP A 708 -50.30 -16.72 4.58
N ARG A 709 -48.99 -16.97 4.66
CA ARG A 709 -47.97 -16.08 5.25
C ARG A 709 -47.19 -15.30 4.20
N GLU A 710 -47.75 -15.14 3.02
CA GLU A 710 -47.20 -14.38 1.89
C GLU A 710 -45.88 -14.95 1.32
N VAL A 711 -45.51 -16.18 1.68
CA VAL A 711 -44.46 -16.97 0.99
C VAL A 711 -45.11 -17.67 -0.22
N ASP A 712 -45.61 -16.83 -1.12
CA ASP A 712 -46.34 -17.19 -2.33
C ASP A 712 -45.38 -17.22 -3.52
N GLU A 713 -44.58 -18.30 -3.60
CA GLU A 713 -43.58 -18.54 -4.64
C GLU A 713 -43.99 -19.71 -5.56
N ALA A 714 -43.47 -19.73 -6.78
CA ALA A 714 -43.84 -20.73 -7.80
C ALA A 714 -43.53 -22.17 -7.36
N ASP A 715 -42.44 -22.39 -6.62
CA ASP A 715 -42.01 -23.68 -6.14
C ASP A 715 -42.94 -24.25 -5.04
N VAL A 716 -43.47 -23.40 -4.16
CA VAL A 716 -44.45 -23.79 -3.13
C VAL A 716 -45.74 -24.29 -3.78
N TRP A 717 -46.24 -23.58 -4.80
CA TRP A 717 -47.41 -24.02 -5.57
C TRP A 717 -47.15 -25.26 -6.40
N TRP A 718 -45.96 -25.39 -6.96
CA TRP A 718 -45.54 -26.57 -7.70
C TRP A 718 -45.59 -27.82 -6.80
N VAL A 719 -44.95 -27.76 -5.64
CA VAL A 719 -44.93 -28.86 -4.66
C VAL A 719 -46.34 -29.18 -4.15
N LYS A 720 -47.15 -28.16 -3.86
CA LYS A 720 -48.56 -28.35 -3.46
C LYS A 720 -49.36 -29.06 -4.55
N GLY A 721 -49.23 -28.61 -5.80
CA GLY A 721 -49.94 -29.19 -6.95
C GLY A 721 -49.54 -30.64 -7.21
N LEU A 722 -48.25 -30.98 -7.06
CA LEU A 722 -47.77 -32.35 -7.13
C LEU A 722 -48.37 -33.22 -6.02
N ALA A 723 -48.39 -32.74 -4.77
CA ALA A 723 -49.01 -33.47 -3.66
C ALA A 723 -50.52 -33.68 -3.85
N GLU A 724 -51.24 -32.69 -4.39
CA GLU A 724 -52.67 -32.82 -4.75
C GLU A 724 -52.89 -33.81 -5.89
N PHE A 725 -51.97 -33.86 -6.85
CA PHE A 725 -51.99 -34.82 -7.96
C PHE A 725 -51.85 -36.26 -7.45
N GLU A 726 -50.88 -36.53 -6.56
CA GLU A 726 -50.68 -37.84 -5.94
C GLU A 726 -51.90 -38.32 -5.15
N LEU A 727 -52.65 -37.39 -4.53
CA LEU A 727 -53.92 -37.67 -3.84
C LEU A 727 -55.13 -37.81 -4.79
N ARG A 728 -54.91 -37.71 -6.10
CA ARG A 728 -55.95 -37.71 -7.15
C ARG A 728 -56.95 -36.56 -7.05
N TRP A 729 -56.56 -35.45 -6.44
CA TRP A 729 -57.37 -34.24 -6.35
C TRP A 729 -57.19 -33.38 -7.61
N TYR A 730 -57.47 -33.96 -8.77
CA TYR A 730 -57.06 -33.43 -10.08
C TYR A 730 -57.51 -31.99 -10.36
N ARG A 731 -58.72 -31.60 -9.93
CA ARG A 731 -59.19 -30.20 -10.07
C ARG A 731 -58.34 -29.21 -9.27
N LYS A 732 -57.99 -29.57 -8.03
CA LYS A 732 -57.15 -28.72 -7.16
C LYS A 732 -55.71 -28.70 -7.65
N ALA A 733 -55.17 -29.87 -7.98
CA ALA A 733 -53.83 -30.03 -8.54
C ALA A 733 -53.65 -29.15 -9.77
N LYS A 734 -54.60 -29.17 -10.71
CA LYS A 734 -54.60 -28.31 -11.90
C LYS A 734 -54.54 -26.83 -11.52
N ALA A 735 -55.41 -26.36 -10.62
CA ALA A 735 -55.44 -24.96 -10.20
C ALA A 735 -54.12 -24.52 -9.55
N SER A 736 -53.54 -25.35 -8.67
CA SER A 736 -52.26 -25.09 -8.01
C SER A 736 -51.10 -25.06 -9.02
N LEU A 737 -51.05 -26.01 -9.97
CA LEU A 737 -50.01 -26.07 -11.00
C LEU A 737 -50.11 -24.93 -12.02
N GLU A 738 -51.32 -24.53 -12.42
CA GLU A 738 -51.51 -23.33 -13.25
C GLU A 738 -51.05 -22.06 -12.52
N HIS A 739 -51.26 -21.99 -11.21
CA HIS A 739 -50.74 -20.90 -10.39
C HIS A 739 -49.22 -20.90 -10.34
N ALA A 740 -48.59 -22.07 -10.11
CA ALA A 740 -47.14 -22.24 -10.16
C ALA A 740 -46.56 -21.77 -11.50
N LYS A 741 -47.16 -22.20 -12.63
CA LYS A 741 -46.72 -21.82 -13.98
C LYS A 741 -46.78 -20.32 -14.21
N ARG A 742 -47.88 -19.66 -13.83
CA ARG A 742 -48.04 -18.20 -13.99
C ARG A 742 -46.99 -17.39 -13.23
N ARG A 743 -46.50 -17.93 -12.12
CA ARG A 743 -45.63 -17.23 -11.17
C ARG A 743 -44.15 -17.56 -11.36
N SER A 744 -43.83 -18.60 -12.14
CA SER A 744 -42.46 -19.00 -12.40
C SER A 744 -41.81 -18.12 -13.48
N LYS A 745 -40.57 -17.69 -13.22
CA LYS A 745 -39.72 -17.03 -14.23
C LYS A 745 -38.95 -18.03 -15.10
N GLU A 746 -38.80 -19.26 -14.59
CA GLU A 746 -38.09 -20.36 -15.23
C GLU A 746 -39.06 -21.51 -15.55
N PRO A 747 -38.78 -22.34 -16.57
CA PRO A 747 -39.62 -23.49 -16.88
C PRO A 747 -39.58 -24.51 -15.72
N LEU A 748 -40.76 -24.84 -15.17
CA LEU A 748 -40.89 -25.88 -14.14
C LEU A 748 -40.86 -27.28 -14.77
N PRO A 749 -40.17 -28.27 -14.17
CA PRO A 749 -39.97 -29.58 -14.79
C PRO A 749 -41.28 -30.32 -15.08
N GLY A 750 -41.58 -30.60 -16.36
CA GLY A 750 -42.72 -31.43 -16.77
C GLY A 750 -44.11 -30.82 -16.50
N ILE A 751 -44.20 -29.53 -16.16
CA ILE A 751 -45.46 -28.89 -15.77
C ILE A 751 -46.51 -28.90 -16.88
N ASP A 752 -46.09 -28.76 -18.13
CA ASP A 752 -47.01 -28.69 -19.27
C ASP A 752 -47.65 -30.04 -19.60
N ASP A 753 -46.85 -31.11 -19.55
CA ASP A 753 -47.33 -32.48 -19.72
C ASP A 753 -48.29 -32.89 -18.58
N LEU A 754 -47.95 -32.51 -17.35
CA LEU A 754 -48.79 -32.70 -16.17
C LEU A 754 -50.12 -31.95 -16.29
N LEU A 755 -50.09 -30.69 -16.72
CA LEU A 755 -51.30 -29.89 -16.93
C LEU A 755 -52.16 -30.43 -18.08
N GLN A 756 -51.56 -30.93 -19.16
CA GLN A 756 -52.29 -31.59 -20.25
C GLN A 756 -52.96 -32.88 -19.76
N THR A 757 -52.25 -33.69 -18.99
CA THR A 757 -52.79 -34.91 -18.37
C THR A 757 -53.97 -34.58 -17.45
N LEU A 758 -53.83 -33.55 -16.62
CA LEU A 758 -54.87 -33.09 -15.71
C LEU A 758 -56.11 -32.54 -16.43
N ARG A 759 -55.94 -31.84 -17.56
CA ARG A 759 -57.05 -31.36 -18.41
C ARG A 759 -57.89 -32.53 -18.93
N ALA A 760 -57.22 -33.55 -19.45
CA ALA A 760 -57.89 -34.78 -19.91
C ALA A 760 -58.64 -35.49 -18.78
N GLN A 761 -58.04 -35.58 -17.58
CA GLN A 761 -58.67 -36.23 -16.41
C GLN A 761 -59.84 -35.44 -15.81
N VAL A 762 -59.86 -34.11 -15.95
CA VAL A 762 -60.92 -33.24 -15.42
C VAL A 762 -62.08 -33.06 -16.42
N GLY A 763 -61.92 -33.51 -17.67
CA GLY A 763 -62.96 -33.44 -18.71
C GLY A 763 -63.03 -32.10 -19.43
N GLU A 764 -61.94 -31.32 -19.39
CA GLU A 764 -61.81 -30.04 -20.10
C GLU A 764 -60.83 -30.26 -21.26
N GLY A 765 -61.36 -30.74 -22.39
CA GLY A 765 -60.62 -30.96 -23.64
C GLY A 765 -60.36 -29.67 -24.40
#